data_AF-A0A1V9ZZW4-F1
#
_entry.id   AF-A0A1V9ZZW4-F1
#
_cell.length_a   1.000
_cell.length_b   1.000
_cell.length_c   1.000
_cell.angle_alpha   90.00
_cell.angle_beta   90.00
_cell.angle_gamma   90.00
#
_symmetry.space_group_name_H-M   'P 1'
#
loop_
_entity.id
_entity.type
_entity.pdbx_description
1 polymer ?
#
loop_
_entity_poly.entity_id
_entity_poly.type
_entity_poly.pdbx_seq_one_letter_code
_entity_poly.pdbx_strand_id
1 'polypeptide(L)'
;MSLKRGGDTRISKITYSQSLRQTMSWFWLRKDARLLQAARDGNLYEVSRLVDAGVDPNCTDEDGNTPLYLASSKGFLGIVSLLLQARAIVDRSNRVGQTPLLIASWHGHDDVVEMLIRAGADVNRGKRDGWTPLHIASFYGHFAVVSLLLRANADTKRISKVDRTPLHLAAVKGHTTVVSLLLSANTDVDEVDSVGQTPLHIAAWNGHDIVVELLLHAKAQVNKCDKAGWTPLYVAAEKGHIPVVELLLEMNAQVDLRKGDAWTPLHVAACNGHSAIVTLLLSSGAAINALSKAGWTPLHLAAVKGHSSVVSLLLQGGASVDEADYEGQTPLHIAAEKGHEAVVSLLLHADADVNRKSKSGRTPLMIAKEKEHDNVIQILEDIIAIKLVEAVKEGDLDQVFHSIVQEKVSPNTTNANGESILYTAVLNRNAKMTRTLSTSGADVNKGDESGRSPLIAAIELEHFPTIITLLQAKANVNQCTQEGISPLFLAVQRRQEAVVSMLLSRGADPNIVGPGGLSPLMTAVNAGHKGIVGMLIIGGADVNLPDENGYTPVTRATQMGNSVIIEMLLAGGADVDRRDKEGRTAIYLAARDGDEATVDLLIGAHANANIATNSGETPLQISIKNARRSISQKLHNIVVEQTPKIDLEEIVCSADPIGRGGQGIVFKGRYKDTDVAIKTVFDKEGIPALEIEIENIIKCNSPYIIELLGAYGLHTNEPKMVLEFMDSGNLRHYLNKKRDGLPVPLEFTTLQFAWVIANAICDLHAKNLLHRDLKSDNVLICSKNYIKLADLGISREYDTRTMTEAVGTWHWIAPEVFDGGHYDFSADVYSFGVILTELNTYQRPYWNVHLGQMTLIDQVRHGVLRPSLGPNCEDWYRELTLACLSHDPKQRPKSIQIVKILEEQITHYRNSLELAQDEVSFFI
;
A
#
# COMPACT_ATOMS: atom_id res chain seq x y z
N MET A 1 42.63 62.10 -79.18
CA MET A 1 42.40 61.87 -80.62
C MET A 1 43.56 61.07 -81.21
N SER A 2 43.27 60.29 -82.26
CA SER A 2 44.14 59.49 -83.14
C SER A 2 45.67 59.41 -82.93
N LEU A 3 46.14 58.21 -82.58
CA LEU A 3 47.06 57.36 -83.37
C LEU A 3 47.69 57.95 -84.67
N LYS A 4 49.04 57.81 -84.79
CA LYS A 4 49.81 56.90 -85.69
C LYS A 4 51.03 57.53 -86.41
N ARG A 5 52.17 56.80 -86.32
CA ARG A 5 53.29 56.65 -87.29
C ARG A 5 54.08 57.93 -87.64
N GLY A 6 55.39 57.90 -87.88
CA GLY A 6 56.35 56.79 -87.96
C GLY A 6 57.33 57.04 -89.10
N GLY A 7 58.64 57.02 -88.83
CA GLY A 7 59.67 57.29 -89.83
C GLY A 7 61.06 57.28 -89.19
N ASP A 8 61.83 56.23 -89.45
CA ASP A 8 63.16 55.97 -88.87
C ASP A 8 64.23 56.08 -89.97
N THR A 9 65.19 56.99 -89.80
CA THR A 9 66.46 57.02 -90.55
C THR A 9 67.62 57.43 -89.64
N ARG A 10 68.05 56.48 -88.80
CA ARG A 10 69.47 56.19 -88.49
C ARG A 10 70.43 56.74 -89.57
N ILE A 11 71.43 57.60 -89.31
CA ILE A 11 72.80 57.36 -88.78
C ILE A 11 73.61 58.64 -89.13
N SER A 12 74.60 59.20 -88.43
CA SER A 12 75.25 59.05 -87.09
C SER A 12 75.97 60.41 -86.79
N LYS A 13 76.68 60.73 -85.70
CA LYS A 13 77.41 59.98 -84.66
C LYS A 13 77.19 60.56 -83.26
N ILE A 14 77.00 59.67 -82.28
CA ILE A 14 77.14 59.92 -80.84
C ILE A 14 78.61 59.76 -80.46
N THR A 15 79.13 60.53 -79.50
CA THR A 15 80.17 60.03 -78.57
C THR A 15 80.22 60.79 -77.22
N TYR A 16 80.15 60.02 -76.13
CA TYR A 16 80.95 60.20 -74.89
C TYR A 16 80.68 61.35 -73.89
N SER A 17 79.44 61.53 -73.40
CA SER A 17 79.23 62.27 -72.13
C SER A 17 78.15 61.74 -71.17
N GLN A 18 77.23 60.87 -71.61
CA GLN A 18 76.15 60.38 -70.74
C GLN A 18 76.47 59.08 -69.96
N SER A 19 77.37 58.22 -70.44
CA SER A 19 77.68 56.95 -69.75
C SER A 19 78.43 57.13 -68.42
N LEU A 20 79.30 58.13 -68.31
CA LEU A 20 80.06 58.41 -67.09
C LEU A 20 79.19 58.85 -65.91
N ARG A 21 78.07 59.56 -66.15
CA ARG A 21 77.13 59.88 -65.07
C ARG A 21 76.35 58.65 -64.59
N GLN A 22 76.08 57.69 -65.47
CA GLN A 22 75.48 56.42 -65.07
C GLN A 22 76.48 55.53 -64.32
N THR A 23 77.70 55.32 -64.84
CA THR A 23 78.67 54.43 -64.18
C THR A 23 79.18 54.95 -62.84
N MET A 24 79.32 56.29 -62.67
CA MET A 24 79.60 56.86 -61.35
C MET A 24 78.44 56.61 -60.37
N SER A 25 77.18 56.83 -60.79
CA SER A 25 76.00 56.53 -59.97
C SER A 25 75.98 55.06 -59.49
N TRP A 26 76.20 54.10 -60.41
CA TRP A 26 76.30 52.67 -60.09
C TRP A 26 77.44 52.34 -59.10
N PHE A 27 78.56 53.05 -59.16
CA PHE A 27 79.71 52.80 -58.28
C PHE A 27 79.47 53.30 -56.84
N TRP A 28 78.79 54.44 -56.68
CA TRP A 28 78.38 54.94 -55.35
C TRP A 28 77.26 54.09 -54.75
N LEU A 29 76.22 53.75 -55.53
CA LEU A 29 75.17 52.80 -55.10
C LEU A 29 75.73 51.48 -54.55
N ARG A 30 76.80 50.95 -55.15
CA ARG A 30 77.45 49.71 -54.70
C ARG A 30 78.28 49.87 -53.41
N LYS A 31 78.71 51.08 -53.06
CA LYS A 31 79.37 51.36 -51.77
C LYS A 31 78.35 51.59 -50.66
N ASP A 32 77.28 52.32 -50.94
CA ASP A 32 76.19 52.57 -49.98
C ASP A 32 75.52 51.26 -49.55
N ALA A 33 75.20 50.40 -50.52
CA ALA A 33 74.66 49.05 -50.25
C ALA A 33 75.63 48.19 -49.43
N ARG A 34 76.95 48.34 -49.62
CA ARG A 34 77.96 47.63 -48.80
C ARG A 34 78.05 48.19 -47.39
N LEU A 35 77.93 49.50 -47.19
CA LEU A 35 77.93 50.10 -45.86
C LEU A 35 76.69 49.69 -45.06
N LEU A 36 75.51 49.72 -45.69
CA LEU A 36 74.25 49.23 -45.13
C LEU A 36 74.35 47.75 -44.74
N GLN A 37 74.92 46.91 -45.61
CA GLN A 37 75.08 45.48 -45.32
C GLN A 37 76.14 45.22 -44.23
N ALA A 38 77.28 45.91 -44.25
CA ALA A 38 78.30 45.78 -43.21
C ALA A 38 77.79 46.21 -41.82
N ALA A 39 76.97 47.27 -41.76
CA ALA A 39 76.32 47.71 -40.53
C ALA A 39 75.22 46.72 -40.06
N ARG A 40 74.52 46.06 -40.99
CA ARG A 40 73.52 45.02 -40.71
C ARG A 40 74.14 43.71 -40.21
N ASP A 41 75.34 43.37 -40.70
CA ASP A 41 76.05 42.12 -40.40
C ASP A 41 77.03 42.22 -39.22
N GLY A 42 77.25 43.42 -38.66
CA GLY A 42 78.15 43.62 -37.52
C GLY A 42 79.63 43.74 -37.89
N ASN A 43 79.96 43.96 -39.16
CA ASN A 43 81.34 44.05 -39.62
C ASN A 43 81.94 45.46 -39.39
N LEU A 44 82.36 45.72 -38.15
CA LEU A 44 82.95 46.99 -37.72
C LEU A 44 84.13 47.44 -38.58
N TYR A 45 85.01 46.51 -38.99
CA TYR A 45 86.16 46.82 -39.84
C TYR A 45 85.74 47.35 -41.22
N GLU A 46 84.79 46.68 -41.88
CA GLU A 46 84.30 47.10 -43.19
C GLU A 46 83.50 48.41 -43.09
N VAL A 47 82.75 48.64 -42.00
CA VAL A 47 82.10 49.94 -41.75
C VAL A 47 83.15 51.05 -41.63
N SER A 48 84.18 50.90 -40.79
CA SER A 48 85.28 51.88 -40.67
C SER A 48 85.87 52.18 -42.03
N ARG A 49 86.35 51.14 -42.73
CA ARG A 49 87.03 51.25 -44.01
C ARG A 49 86.19 51.91 -45.11
N LEU A 50 84.86 51.82 -45.05
CA LEU A 50 83.95 52.48 -45.98
C LEU A 50 83.68 53.94 -45.58
N VAL A 51 83.50 54.22 -44.29
CA VAL A 51 83.35 55.59 -43.75
C VAL A 51 84.62 56.41 -43.97
N ASP A 52 85.79 55.86 -43.66
CA ASP A 52 87.11 56.47 -43.90
C ASP A 52 87.36 56.73 -45.40
N ALA A 53 86.74 55.92 -46.28
CA ALA A 53 86.75 56.10 -47.73
C ALA A 53 85.69 57.10 -48.25
N GLY A 54 85.05 57.88 -47.37
CA GLY A 54 84.13 58.96 -47.70
C GLY A 54 82.74 58.52 -48.16
N VAL A 55 82.27 57.33 -47.77
CA VAL A 55 80.87 56.91 -48.00
C VAL A 55 79.95 57.63 -47.00
N ASP A 56 78.81 58.15 -47.46
CA ASP A 56 77.87 58.87 -46.60
C ASP A 56 77.27 57.93 -45.53
N PRO A 57 77.48 58.15 -44.22
CA PRO A 57 76.89 57.34 -43.16
C PRO A 57 75.36 57.53 -43.04
N ASN A 58 74.76 58.44 -43.82
CA ASN A 58 73.33 58.71 -43.90
C ASN A 58 72.64 58.13 -45.16
N CYS A 59 73.35 57.31 -45.93
CA CYS A 59 72.74 56.52 -47.01
C CYS A 59 71.60 55.64 -46.46
N THR A 60 70.68 55.20 -47.32
CA THR A 60 69.49 54.44 -46.88
C THR A 60 69.16 53.28 -47.79
N ASP A 61 68.64 52.19 -47.21
CA ASP A 61 68.03 51.10 -47.97
C ASP A 61 66.64 51.46 -48.52
N GLU A 62 65.98 50.50 -49.16
CA GLU A 62 64.64 50.68 -49.76
C GLU A 62 63.55 51.04 -48.73
N ASP A 63 63.74 50.72 -47.45
CA ASP A 63 62.82 51.09 -46.37
C ASP A 63 63.17 52.43 -45.70
N GLY A 64 64.24 53.08 -46.16
CA GLY A 64 64.75 54.32 -45.58
C GLY A 64 65.61 54.12 -44.33
N ASN A 65 66.03 52.89 -44.02
CA ASN A 65 66.87 52.61 -42.86
C ASN A 65 68.31 53.05 -43.15
N THR A 66 68.94 53.78 -42.22
CA THR A 66 70.36 54.16 -42.28
C THR A 66 71.27 53.05 -41.75
N PRO A 67 72.59 53.07 -42.04
CA PRO A 67 73.57 52.23 -41.34
C PRO A 67 73.45 52.35 -39.82
N LEU A 68 73.18 53.55 -39.30
CA LEU A 68 72.99 53.80 -37.88
C LEU A 68 71.74 53.09 -37.35
N TYR A 69 70.61 53.16 -38.05
CA TYR A 69 69.39 52.42 -37.69
C TYR A 69 69.63 50.91 -37.68
N LEU A 70 70.30 50.37 -38.71
CA LEU A 70 70.58 48.94 -38.82
C LEU A 70 71.49 48.45 -37.70
N ALA A 71 72.59 49.15 -37.42
CA ALA A 71 73.49 48.84 -36.30
C ALA A 71 72.77 48.95 -34.94
N SER A 72 71.95 49.98 -34.74
CA SER A 72 71.16 50.16 -33.53
C SER A 72 70.09 49.09 -33.34
N SER A 73 69.51 48.54 -34.41
CA SER A 73 68.57 47.41 -34.32
C SER A 73 69.24 46.11 -33.84
N LYS A 74 70.54 45.96 -34.10
CA LYS A 74 71.32 44.76 -33.79
C LYS A 74 72.16 44.87 -32.50
N GLY A 75 72.20 46.03 -31.86
CA GLY A 75 72.97 46.24 -30.64
C GLY A 75 74.48 46.42 -30.90
N PHE A 76 74.90 46.72 -32.12
CA PHE A 76 76.32 46.80 -32.47
C PHE A 76 76.97 48.12 -32.02
N LEU A 77 77.19 48.25 -30.71
CA LEU A 77 77.68 49.45 -30.03
C LEU A 77 78.91 50.10 -30.70
N GLY A 78 79.91 49.31 -31.09
CA GLY A 78 81.10 49.82 -31.78
C GLY A 78 80.80 50.44 -33.14
N ILE A 79 79.83 49.90 -33.88
CA ILE A 79 79.40 50.44 -35.18
C ILE A 79 78.57 51.71 -34.99
N VAL A 80 77.68 51.72 -33.99
CA VAL A 80 76.91 52.90 -33.60
C VAL A 80 77.86 54.05 -33.23
N SER A 81 78.87 53.78 -32.40
CA SER A 81 79.90 54.77 -32.00
C SER A 81 80.62 55.37 -33.21
N LEU A 82 81.10 54.52 -34.11
CA LEU A 82 81.83 54.94 -35.31
C LEU A 82 80.96 55.79 -36.25
N LEU A 83 79.71 55.36 -36.49
CA LEU A 83 78.78 56.11 -37.34
C LEU A 83 78.40 57.47 -36.74
N LEU A 84 78.26 57.58 -35.42
CA LEU A 84 78.03 58.86 -34.73
C LEU A 84 79.26 59.78 -34.82
N GLN A 85 80.48 59.25 -34.64
CA GLN A 85 81.73 60.00 -34.88
C GLN A 85 81.83 60.50 -36.33
N ALA A 86 81.35 59.70 -37.28
CA ALA A 86 81.25 60.04 -38.71
C ALA A 86 80.13 61.05 -39.04
N ARG A 87 79.42 61.61 -38.05
CA ARG A 87 78.30 62.55 -38.21
C ARG A 87 77.06 61.93 -38.88
N ALA A 88 76.75 60.68 -38.58
CA ALA A 88 75.41 60.14 -38.86
C ALA A 88 74.34 60.93 -38.10
N ILE A 89 73.21 61.21 -38.77
CA ILE A 89 72.09 61.98 -38.22
C ILE A 89 71.32 61.09 -37.24
N VAL A 90 71.48 61.37 -35.95
CA VAL A 90 70.97 60.53 -34.84
C VAL A 90 69.46 60.29 -34.89
N ASP A 91 68.67 61.31 -35.24
CA ASP A 91 67.20 61.25 -35.30
C ASP A 91 66.62 61.00 -36.70
N ARG A 92 67.43 60.52 -37.64
CA ARG A 92 66.94 60.22 -39.00
C ARG A 92 66.01 59.02 -38.98
N SER A 93 64.73 59.27 -39.23
CA SER A 93 63.69 58.24 -39.23
C SER A 93 63.55 57.54 -40.59
N ASN A 94 63.29 56.23 -40.57
CA ASN A 94 62.96 55.44 -41.76
C ASN A 94 61.56 55.78 -42.33
N ARG A 95 61.12 55.07 -43.39
CA ARG A 95 59.81 55.30 -44.03
C ARG A 95 58.60 55.07 -43.12
N VAL A 96 58.75 54.36 -42.00
CA VAL A 96 57.69 54.12 -41.00
C VAL A 96 57.73 55.17 -39.87
N GLY A 97 58.75 56.03 -39.86
CA GLY A 97 58.97 57.05 -38.83
C GLY A 97 59.80 56.56 -37.64
N GLN A 98 60.44 55.39 -37.71
CA GLN A 98 61.28 54.88 -36.63
C GLN A 98 62.69 55.46 -36.70
N THR A 99 63.18 56.00 -35.59
CA THR A 99 64.57 56.47 -35.39
C THR A 99 65.47 55.33 -34.90
N PRO A 100 66.80 55.47 -34.99
CA PRO A 100 67.76 54.57 -34.34
C PRO A 100 67.46 54.34 -32.84
N LEU A 101 67.00 55.37 -32.13
CA LEU A 101 66.62 55.27 -30.71
C LEU A 101 65.36 54.40 -30.53
N LEU A 102 64.31 54.62 -31.34
CA LEU A 102 63.09 53.82 -31.30
C LEU A 102 63.34 52.32 -31.53
N ILE A 103 64.24 51.95 -32.46
CA ILE A 103 64.55 50.54 -32.75
C ILE A 103 65.51 49.92 -31.72
N ALA A 104 66.45 50.68 -31.16
CA ALA A 104 67.27 50.23 -30.04
C ALA A 104 66.40 49.96 -28.79
N SER A 105 65.46 50.86 -28.49
CA SER A 105 64.47 50.68 -27.41
C SER A 105 63.48 49.54 -27.64
N TRP A 106 63.26 49.10 -28.89
CA TRP A 106 62.43 47.93 -29.21
C TRP A 106 63.14 46.63 -28.83
N HIS A 107 64.43 46.53 -29.16
CA HIS A 107 65.22 45.33 -28.91
C HIS A 107 65.85 45.29 -27.51
N GLY A 108 65.80 46.39 -26.75
CA GLY A 108 66.31 46.44 -25.38
C GLY A 108 67.80 46.73 -25.26
N HIS A 109 68.43 47.26 -26.32
CA HIS A 109 69.87 47.54 -26.37
C HIS A 109 70.21 48.81 -25.57
N ASP A 110 70.33 48.69 -24.26
CA ASP A 110 70.54 49.78 -23.31
C ASP A 110 71.85 50.54 -23.52
N ASP A 111 72.98 49.87 -23.78
CA ASP A 111 74.25 50.52 -24.16
C ASP A 111 74.10 51.43 -25.40
N VAL A 112 73.37 50.95 -26.41
CA VAL A 112 73.10 51.69 -27.65
C VAL A 112 72.15 52.85 -27.40
N VAL A 113 71.11 52.65 -26.58
CA VAL A 113 70.20 53.70 -26.13
C VAL A 113 70.96 54.80 -25.41
N GLU A 114 71.83 54.47 -24.44
CA GLU A 114 72.63 55.46 -23.73
C GLU A 114 73.55 56.22 -24.69
N MET A 115 74.22 55.53 -25.62
CA MET A 115 75.10 56.17 -26.60
C MET A 115 74.34 57.14 -27.53
N LEU A 116 73.14 56.77 -27.99
CA LEU A 116 72.30 57.64 -28.82
C LEU A 116 71.79 58.86 -28.03
N ILE A 117 71.39 58.68 -26.77
CA ILE A 117 70.99 59.78 -25.87
C ILE A 117 72.17 60.75 -25.67
N ARG A 118 73.37 60.23 -25.35
CA ARG A 118 74.59 61.04 -25.20
C ARG A 118 74.99 61.77 -26.49
N ALA A 119 74.63 61.23 -27.66
CA ALA A 119 74.82 61.87 -28.97
C ALA A 119 73.70 62.87 -29.34
N GLY A 120 72.74 63.14 -28.45
CA GLY A 120 71.70 64.16 -28.64
C GLY A 120 70.43 63.67 -29.35
N ALA A 121 70.11 62.37 -29.30
CA ALA A 121 68.83 61.85 -29.79
C ALA A 121 67.62 62.43 -29.02
N ASP A 122 66.58 62.84 -29.73
CA ASP A 122 65.32 63.28 -29.13
C ASP A 122 64.54 62.07 -28.54
N VAL A 123 64.63 61.92 -27.22
CA VAL A 123 63.96 60.87 -26.44
C VAL A 123 62.43 60.90 -26.51
N ASN A 124 61.84 62.00 -27.01
CA ASN A 124 60.40 62.19 -27.14
C ASN A 124 59.91 62.06 -28.60
N ARG A 125 60.82 61.79 -29.55
CA ARG A 125 60.50 61.63 -30.97
C ARG A 125 59.78 60.30 -31.24
N GLY A 126 58.46 60.36 -31.36
CA GLY A 126 57.63 59.19 -31.68
C GLY A 126 57.60 58.83 -33.17
N LYS A 127 57.30 57.55 -33.46
CA LYS A 127 56.95 57.09 -34.82
C LYS A 127 55.51 57.49 -35.21
N ARG A 128 55.10 57.14 -36.44
CA ARG A 128 53.81 57.55 -37.06
C ARG A 128 52.52 57.19 -36.29
N ASP A 129 52.57 56.33 -35.28
CA ASP A 129 51.44 55.95 -34.42
C ASP A 129 51.49 56.59 -33.02
N GLY A 130 52.41 57.54 -32.80
CA GLY A 130 52.58 58.27 -31.55
C GLY A 130 53.50 57.58 -30.53
N TRP A 131 53.94 56.35 -30.76
CA TRP A 131 54.81 55.67 -29.81
C TRP A 131 56.21 56.30 -29.79
N THR A 132 56.59 56.81 -28.62
CA THR A 132 57.95 57.26 -28.28
C THR A 132 58.86 56.09 -27.90
N PRO A 133 60.20 56.28 -27.79
CA PRO A 133 61.10 55.27 -27.24
C PRO A 133 60.63 54.72 -25.89
N LEU A 134 60.07 55.59 -25.04
CA LEU A 134 59.52 55.21 -23.74
C LEU A 134 58.31 54.29 -23.86
N HIS A 135 57.36 54.55 -24.78
CA HIS A 135 56.23 53.64 -25.05
C HIS A 135 56.70 52.24 -25.46
N ILE A 136 57.69 52.18 -26.36
CA ILE A 136 58.24 50.92 -26.86
C ILE A 136 58.93 50.16 -25.71
N ALA A 137 59.85 50.81 -25.00
CA ALA A 137 60.58 50.20 -23.90
C ALA A 137 59.64 49.72 -22.78
N SER A 138 58.59 50.50 -22.48
CA SER A 138 57.58 50.13 -21.48
C SER A 138 56.67 48.99 -21.92
N PHE A 139 56.35 48.84 -23.20
CA PHE A 139 55.59 47.69 -23.72
C PHE A 139 56.42 46.39 -23.74
N TYR A 140 57.72 46.49 -23.99
CA TYR A 140 58.61 45.31 -24.04
C TYR A 140 59.27 44.96 -22.70
N GLY A 141 59.10 45.78 -21.65
CA GLY A 141 59.58 45.47 -20.30
C GLY A 141 61.05 45.82 -20.07
N HIS A 142 61.66 46.63 -20.95
CA HIS A 142 63.09 46.93 -20.95
C HIS A 142 63.47 47.94 -19.86
N PHE A 143 63.51 47.49 -18.60
CA PHE A 143 63.75 48.32 -17.41
C PHE A 143 64.97 49.26 -17.54
N ALA A 144 66.12 48.76 -18.02
CA ALA A 144 67.33 49.57 -18.20
C ALA A 144 67.12 50.72 -19.20
N VAL A 145 66.49 50.42 -20.35
CA VAL A 145 66.12 51.41 -21.38
C VAL A 145 65.13 52.44 -20.82
N VAL A 146 64.10 52.02 -20.08
CA VAL A 146 63.14 52.93 -19.43
C VAL A 146 63.86 53.85 -18.44
N SER A 147 64.78 53.33 -17.63
CA SER A 147 65.58 54.11 -16.67
C SER A 147 66.46 55.16 -17.36
N LEU A 148 67.15 54.78 -18.44
CA LEU A 148 67.96 55.70 -19.26
C LEU A 148 67.11 56.81 -19.88
N LEU A 149 65.94 56.48 -20.44
CA LEU A 149 65.04 57.45 -21.05
C LEU A 149 64.45 58.44 -20.03
N LEU A 150 64.02 57.96 -18.85
CA LEU A 150 63.50 58.83 -17.80
C LEU A 150 64.59 59.75 -17.23
N ARG A 151 65.82 59.25 -17.04
CA ARG A 151 66.99 60.07 -16.67
C ARG A 151 67.37 61.11 -17.71
N ALA A 152 66.94 60.93 -18.96
CA ALA A 152 67.10 61.86 -20.06
C ALA A 152 65.85 62.76 -20.29
N ASN A 153 64.96 62.85 -19.29
CA ASN A 153 63.72 63.63 -19.31
C ASN A 153 62.74 63.22 -20.43
N ALA A 154 62.60 61.92 -20.69
CA ALA A 154 61.50 61.41 -21.50
C ALA A 154 60.14 61.73 -20.86
N ASP A 155 59.21 62.23 -21.67
CA ASP A 155 57.90 62.72 -21.28
C ASP A 155 56.93 61.55 -21.08
N THR A 156 56.63 61.27 -19.81
CA THR A 156 55.72 60.19 -19.38
C THR A 156 54.26 60.44 -19.74
N LYS A 157 53.89 61.68 -20.09
CA LYS A 157 52.52 62.08 -20.45
C LYS A 157 52.24 61.99 -21.95
N ARG A 158 53.23 61.64 -22.77
CA ARG A 158 52.99 61.37 -24.19
C ARG A 158 52.00 60.23 -24.34
N ILE A 159 51.10 60.40 -25.30
CA ILE A 159 50.10 59.41 -25.67
C ILE A 159 50.32 58.91 -27.10
N SER A 160 50.07 57.62 -27.31
CA SER A 160 49.91 57.02 -28.63
C SER A 160 48.57 57.42 -29.27
N LYS A 161 48.33 57.04 -30.54
CA LYS A 161 47.08 57.31 -31.28
C LYS A 161 45.78 56.73 -30.68
N VAL A 162 45.87 55.90 -29.65
CA VAL A 162 44.73 55.34 -28.91
C VAL A 162 44.66 55.89 -27.48
N ASP A 163 45.28 57.05 -27.27
CA ASP A 163 45.42 57.81 -26.03
C ASP A 163 46.16 57.07 -24.88
N ARG A 164 46.86 55.98 -25.20
CA ARG A 164 47.65 55.21 -24.21
C ARG A 164 49.02 55.83 -23.95
N THR A 165 49.32 56.08 -22.68
CA THR A 165 50.64 56.45 -22.15
C THR A 165 51.58 55.23 -22.01
N PRO A 166 52.89 55.40 -21.72
CA PRO A 166 53.80 54.29 -21.44
C PRO A 166 53.35 53.43 -20.25
N LEU A 167 52.71 54.02 -19.25
CA LEU A 167 52.18 53.31 -18.07
C LEU A 167 51.05 52.35 -18.43
N HIS A 168 50.14 52.75 -19.34
CA HIS A 168 49.14 51.85 -19.89
C HIS A 168 49.78 50.64 -20.60
N LEU A 169 50.85 50.86 -21.37
CA LEU A 169 51.52 49.79 -22.13
C LEU A 169 52.28 48.82 -21.22
N ALA A 170 52.92 49.32 -20.15
CA ALA A 170 53.52 48.48 -19.12
C ALA A 170 52.44 47.66 -18.37
N ALA A 171 51.29 48.27 -18.09
CA ALA A 171 50.15 47.62 -17.45
C ALA A 171 49.47 46.56 -18.33
N VAL A 172 49.39 46.73 -19.66
CA VAL A 172 48.92 45.67 -20.60
C VAL A 172 49.75 44.40 -20.44
N LYS A 173 51.05 44.54 -20.18
CA LYS A 173 52.03 43.46 -20.23
C LYS A 173 52.50 42.93 -18.88
N GLY A 174 52.01 43.49 -17.77
CA GLY A 174 52.37 43.02 -16.43
C GLY A 174 53.80 43.38 -16.01
N HIS A 175 54.42 44.39 -16.62
CA HIS A 175 55.84 44.72 -16.40
C HIS A 175 56.04 45.49 -15.09
N THR A 176 55.94 44.80 -13.95
CA THR A 176 55.96 45.34 -12.58
C THR A 176 57.12 46.31 -12.31
N THR A 177 58.35 45.96 -12.69
CA THR A 177 59.54 46.79 -12.49
C THR A 177 59.50 48.10 -13.29
N VAL A 178 58.95 48.05 -14.51
CA VAL A 178 58.72 49.23 -15.36
C VAL A 178 57.58 50.08 -14.80
N VAL A 179 56.50 49.47 -14.32
CA VAL A 179 55.38 50.19 -13.68
C VAL A 179 55.89 50.95 -12.45
N SER A 180 56.59 50.28 -11.53
CA SER A 180 57.19 50.91 -10.35
C SER A 180 58.09 52.11 -10.71
N LEU A 181 58.95 51.92 -11.73
CA LEU A 181 59.84 52.98 -12.23
C LEU A 181 59.07 54.18 -12.83
N LEU A 182 58.05 53.94 -13.65
CA LEU A 182 57.21 55.00 -14.24
C LEU A 182 56.41 55.76 -13.16
N LEU A 183 55.92 55.08 -12.12
CA LEU A 183 55.21 55.72 -11.00
C LEU A 183 56.16 56.61 -10.19
N SER A 184 57.41 56.15 -9.94
CA SER A 184 58.45 56.97 -9.29
C SER A 184 58.83 58.24 -10.09
N ALA A 185 58.61 58.23 -11.41
CA ALA A 185 58.83 59.37 -12.30
C ALA A 185 57.63 60.35 -12.36
N ASN A 186 56.73 60.32 -11.37
CA ASN A 186 55.57 61.21 -11.24
C ASN A 186 54.65 61.19 -12.49
N THR A 187 54.49 60.02 -13.09
CA THR A 187 53.47 59.77 -14.11
C THR A 187 52.08 59.85 -13.47
N ASP A 188 51.10 60.45 -14.15
CA ASP A 188 49.72 60.41 -13.68
C ASP A 188 49.16 58.99 -13.83
N VAL A 189 48.77 58.41 -12.70
CA VAL A 189 48.33 57.02 -12.54
C VAL A 189 46.91 56.79 -13.06
N ASP A 190 46.11 57.85 -13.17
CA ASP A 190 44.70 57.81 -13.53
C ASP A 190 44.42 58.40 -14.92
N GLU A 191 45.44 58.66 -15.74
CA GLU A 191 45.27 58.96 -17.16
C GLU A 191 44.42 57.89 -17.85
N VAL A 192 43.65 58.28 -18.86
CA VAL A 192 42.70 57.40 -19.54
C VAL A 192 42.98 57.26 -21.02
N ASP A 193 42.83 56.06 -21.54
CA ASP A 193 42.94 55.80 -22.96
C ASP A 193 41.67 56.19 -23.76
N SER A 194 41.69 55.94 -25.07
CA SER A 194 40.61 56.32 -25.99
C SER A 194 39.24 55.70 -25.65
N VAL A 195 39.16 54.63 -24.85
CA VAL A 195 37.91 54.05 -24.32
C VAL A 195 37.64 54.41 -22.85
N GLY A 196 38.46 55.27 -22.26
CA GLY A 196 38.33 55.71 -20.87
C GLY A 196 39.01 54.82 -19.84
N GLN A 197 39.74 53.79 -20.28
CA GLN A 197 40.38 52.84 -19.37
C GLN A 197 41.65 53.45 -18.78
N THR A 198 41.79 53.38 -17.46
CA THR A 198 43.06 53.70 -16.76
C THR A 198 44.02 52.50 -16.84
N PRO A 199 45.32 52.68 -16.50
CA PRO A 199 46.24 51.56 -16.31
C PRO A 199 45.71 50.50 -15.34
N LEU A 200 44.93 50.90 -14.32
CA LEU A 200 44.30 49.99 -13.37
C LEU A 200 43.22 49.11 -14.00
N HIS A 201 42.39 49.64 -14.91
CA HIS A 201 41.43 48.83 -15.68
C HIS A 201 42.16 47.82 -16.57
N ILE A 202 43.25 48.23 -17.21
CA ILE A 202 44.04 47.38 -18.09
C ILE A 202 44.72 46.25 -17.30
N ALA A 203 45.35 46.58 -16.16
CA ALA A 203 45.97 45.58 -15.29
C ALA A 203 44.92 44.59 -14.77
N ALA A 204 43.75 45.09 -14.36
CA ALA A 204 42.63 44.27 -13.93
C ALA A 204 42.05 43.36 -15.03
N TRP A 205 41.96 43.84 -16.28
CA TRP A 205 41.51 43.03 -17.42
C TRP A 205 42.44 41.86 -17.73
N ASN A 206 43.75 42.08 -17.57
CA ASN A 206 44.79 41.09 -17.92
C ASN A 206 45.22 40.22 -16.73
N GLY A 207 44.71 40.46 -15.52
CA GLY A 207 45.00 39.65 -14.33
C GLY A 207 46.33 39.96 -13.64
N HIS A 208 46.92 41.13 -13.89
CA HIS A 208 48.25 41.51 -13.36
C HIS A 208 48.13 42.10 -11.95
N ASP A 209 47.87 41.24 -10.97
CA ASP A 209 47.77 41.51 -9.53
C ASP A 209 48.87 42.44 -8.97
N ILE A 210 50.15 42.14 -9.19
CA ILE A 210 51.26 42.97 -8.68
C ILE A 210 51.26 44.37 -9.34
N VAL A 211 50.79 44.49 -10.59
CA VAL A 211 50.63 45.80 -11.23
C VAL A 211 49.45 46.56 -10.64
N VAL A 212 48.33 45.87 -10.36
CA VAL A 212 47.18 46.43 -9.63
C VAL A 212 47.63 46.95 -8.26
N GLU A 213 48.44 46.19 -7.54
CA GLU A 213 48.99 46.56 -6.23
C GLU A 213 49.84 47.84 -6.30
N LEU A 214 50.78 47.89 -7.24
CA LEU A 214 51.65 49.06 -7.46
C LEU A 214 50.84 50.32 -7.80
N LEU A 215 49.80 50.18 -8.63
CA LEU A 215 48.93 51.30 -9.03
C LEU A 215 48.08 51.80 -7.84
N LEU A 216 47.52 50.90 -7.04
CA LEU A 216 46.71 51.26 -5.86
C LEU A 216 47.56 51.92 -4.77
N HIS A 217 48.77 51.42 -4.50
CA HIS A 217 49.73 52.08 -3.61
C HIS A 217 50.17 53.47 -4.13
N ALA A 218 50.20 53.66 -5.46
CA ALA A 218 50.39 54.97 -6.09
C ALA A 218 49.13 55.85 -6.12
N LYS A 219 48.08 55.47 -5.38
CA LYS A 219 46.80 56.19 -5.21
C LYS A 219 45.93 56.26 -6.47
N ALA A 220 45.98 55.25 -7.34
CA ALA A 220 45.01 55.09 -8.42
C ALA A 220 43.56 55.09 -7.89
N GLN A 221 42.65 55.70 -8.63
CA GLN A 221 41.23 55.73 -8.28
C GLN A 221 40.58 54.35 -8.52
N VAL A 222 40.54 53.53 -7.45
CA VAL A 222 39.99 52.17 -7.43
C VAL A 222 38.56 52.05 -8.00
N ASN A 223 37.76 53.12 -7.87
CA ASN A 223 36.37 53.20 -8.31
C ASN A 223 36.17 54.06 -9.57
N LYS A 224 37.23 54.45 -10.28
CA LYS A 224 37.10 55.18 -11.55
C LYS A 224 36.45 54.29 -12.59
N CYS A 225 35.58 54.88 -13.40
CA CYS A 225 34.81 54.18 -14.42
C CYS A 225 35.31 54.56 -15.83
N ASP A 226 35.41 53.60 -16.74
CA ASP A 226 35.69 53.86 -18.15
C ASP A 226 34.49 54.46 -18.93
N LYS A 227 34.54 54.58 -20.27
CA LYS A 227 33.41 55.14 -21.04
C LYS A 227 32.19 54.21 -21.06
N ALA A 228 32.37 52.89 -21.08
CA ALA A 228 31.31 51.92 -20.76
C ALA A 228 30.92 51.98 -19.28
N GLY A 229 31.84 52.46 -18.45
CA GLY A 229 31.86 52.70 -17.01
C GLY A 229 31.69 51.45 -16.19
N TRP A 230 32.39 50.42 -16.65
CA TRP A 230 32.87 49.38 -15.78
C TRP A 230 33.96 49.97 -14.88
N THR A 231 34.05 49.44 -13.66
CA THR A 231 35.17 49.68 -12.75
C THR A 231 36.24 48.61 -12.96
N PRO A 232 37.48 48.80 -12.44
CA PRO A 232 38.46 47.73 -12.37
C PRO A 232 37.92 46.45 -11.70
N LEU A 233 37.08 46.59 -10.66
CA LEU A 233 36.44 45.45 -9.98
C LEU A 233 35.46 44.71 -10.88
N TYR A 234 34.61 45.42 -11.63
CA TYR A 234 33.70 44.81 -12.61
C TYR A 234 34.48 44.03 -13.66
N VAL A 235 35.55 44.64 -14.20
CA VAL A 235 36.41 44.02 -15.23
C VAL A 235 37.12 42.77 -14.69
N ALA A 236 37.70 42.82 -13.49
CA ALA A 236 38.33 41.66 -12.87
C ALA A 236 37.31 40.53 -12.60
N ALA A 237 36.12 40.89 -12.13
CA ALA A 237 35.01 39.97 -11.87
C ALA A 237 34.45 39.33 -13.16
N GLU A 238 34.43 40.04 -14.28
CA GLU A 238 34.07 39.49 -15.59
C GLU A 238 35.11 38.46 -16.08
N LYS A 239 36.40 38.77 -15.91
CA LYS A 239 37.50 37.95 -16.48
C LYS A 239 37.95 36.79 -15.60
N GLY A 240 37.48 36.69 -14.36
CA GLY A 240 37.81 35.56 -13.47
C GLY A 240 39.10 35.74 -12.67
N HIS A 241 39.63 36.97 -12.56
CA HIS A 241 40.92 37.24 -11.92
C HIS A 241 40.80 37.37 -10.40
N ILE A 242 40.78 36.24 -9.70
CA ILE A 242 40.56 36.15 -8.24
C ILE A 242 41.51 37.08 -7.44
N PRO A 243 42.86 37.05 -7.60
CA PRO A 243 43.74 37.86 -6.75
C PRO A 243 43.58 39.37 -6.98
N VAL A 244 43.21 39.77 -8.21
CA VAL A 244 42.88 41.15 -8.53
C VAL A 244 41.58 41.58 -7.83
N VAL A 245 40.56 40.71 -7.78
CA VAL A 245 39.31 41.00 -7.07
C VAL A 245 39.57 41.15 -5.57
N GLU A 246 40.32 40.24 -4.95
CA GLU A 246 40.70 40.29 -3.53
C GLU A 246 41.36 41.64 -3.20
N LEU A 247 42.43 41.98 -3.92
CA LEU A 247 43.19 43.21 -3.73
C LEU A 247 42.38 44.49 -3.96
N LEU A 248 41.46 44.50 -4.95
CA LEU A 248 40.57 45.65 -5.18
C LEU A 248 39.56 45.82 -4.02
N LEU A 249 39.04 44.73 -3.46
CA LEU A 249 38.12 44.76 -2.32
C LEU A 249 38.84 45.20 -1.03
N GLU A 250 40.06 44.71 -0.79
CA GLU A 250 40.92 45.18 0.30
C GLU A 250 41.19 46.68 0.22
N MET A 251 41.39 47.22 -0.99
CA MET A 251 41.58 48.65 -1.27
C MET A 251 40.25 49.43 -1.43
N ASN A 252 39.18 48.94 -0.80
CA ASN A 252 37.86 49.56 -0.71
C ASN A 252 37.18 49.90 -2.07
N ALA A 253 37.30 49.01 -3.05
CA ALA A 253 36.44 49.03 -4.23
C ALA A 253 34.95 48.93 -3.82
N GLN A 254 34.09 49.74 -4.44
CA GLN A 254 32.65 49.72 -4.21
C GLN A 254 32.01 48.53 -4.92
N VAL A 255 31.61 47.55 -4.11
CA VAL A 255 31.19 46.22 -4.55
C VAL A 255 29.94 46.22 -5.45
N ASP A 256 29.04 47.18 -5.26
CA ASP A 256 27.75 47.28 -5.96
C ASP A 256 27.66 48.46 -6.95
N LEU A 257 28.78 48.98 -7.45
CA LEU A 257 28.72 50.01 -8.50
C LEU A 257 28.02 49.46 -9.77
N ARG A 258 27.03 50.21 -10.25
CA ARG A 258 26.15 49.84 -11.38
C ARG A 258 26.35 50.78 -12.56
N LYS A 259 26.36 50.23 -13.78
CA LYS A 259 26.16 50.99 -15.02
C LYS A 259 25.54 50.08 -16.10
N GLY A 260 25.26 50.64 -17.28
CA GLY A 260 24.66 49.91 -18.40
C GLY A 260 23.28 49.40 -18.03
N ASP A 261 23.10 48.09 -18.04
CA ASP A 261 21.87 47.42 -17.62
C ASP A 261 21.75 47.22 -16.10
N ALA A 262 22.41 48.11 -15.34
CA ALA A 262 22.47 48.10 -13.88
C ALA A 262 23.11 46.84 -13.26
N TRP A 263 23.93 46.12 -14.03
CA TRP A 263 24.70 44.97 -13.55
C TRP A 263 25.77 45.43 -12.53
N THR A 264 25.90 44.65 -11.46
CA THR A 264 27.00 44.75 -10.48
C THR A 264 28.12 43.75 -10.82
N PRO A 265 29.33 43.88 -10.25
CA PRO A 265 30.34 42.83 -10.25
C PRO A 265 29.80 41.42 -9.93
N LEU A 266 28.82 41.30 -9.02
CA LEU A 266 28.20 40.02 -8.68
C LEU A 266 27.37 39.43 -9.84
N HIS A 267 26.66 40.26 -10.61
CA HIS A 267 25.93 39.82 -11.81
C HIS A 267 26.90 39.23 -12.85
N VAL A 268 28.00 39.91 -13.13
CA VAL A 268 28.94 39.48 -14.18
C VAL A 268 29.76 38.28 -13.75
N ALA A 269 30.15 38.18 -12.47
CA ALA A 269 30.76 36.97 -11.91
C ALA A 269 29.81 35.77 -11.97
N ALA A 270 28.53 35.97 -11.63
CA ALA A 270 27.52 34.90 -11.67
C ALA A 270 27.20 34.45 -13.11
N CYS A 271 27.15 35.38 -14.07
CA CYS A 271 26.91 35.11 -15.49
C CYS A 271 28.08 34.38 -16.19
N ASN A 272 29.29 34.45 -15.63
CA ASN A 272 30.47 33.75 -16.16
C ASN A 272 30.90 32.53 -15.32
N GLY A 273 30.17 32.21 -14.25
CA GLY A 273 30.41 31.00 -13.44
C GLY A 273 31.56 31.10 -12.44
N HIS A 274 32.07 32.31 -12.17
CA HIS A 274 33.26 32.53 -11.32
C HIS A 274 32.93 32.40 -9.82
N SER A 275 32.71 31.17 -9.36
CA SER A 275 32.27 30.85 -8.00
C SER A 275 33.13 31.47 -6.88
N ALA A 276 34.46 31.43 -6.99
CA ALA A 276 35.35 32.04 -6.00
C ALA A 276 35.16 33.56 -5.90
N ILE A 277 34.96 34.24 -7.02
CA ILE A 277 34.68 35.69 -7.07
C ILE A 277 33.29 35.98 -6.50
N VAL A 278 32.29 35.14 -6.77
CA VAL A 278 30.96 35.23 -6.13
C VAL A 278 31.10 35.16 -4.61
N THR A 279 31.87 34.21 -4.06
CA THR A 279 32.14 34.13 -2.61
C THR A 279 32.78 35.40 -2.06
N LEU A 280 33.83 35.91 -2.71
CA LEU A 280 34.55 37.12 -2.28
C LEU A 280 33.67 38.37 -2.27
N LEU A 281 32.89 38.56 -3.34
CA LEU A 281 31.95 39.69 -3.46
C LEU A 281 30.87 39.61 -2.38
N LEU A 282 30.30 38.43 -2.11
CA LEU A 282 29.31 38.23 -1.03
C LEU A 282 29.92 38.47 0.36
N SER A 283 31.13 37.97 0.62
CA SER A 283 31.85 38.23 1.87
C SER A 283 32.21 39.70 2.08
N SER A 284 32.35 40.46 0.98
CA SER A 284 32.54 41.91 0.99
C SER A 284 31.22 42.71 0.97
N GLY A 285 30.07 42.06 1.13
CA GLY A 285 28.77 42.71 1.30
C GLY A 285 28.06 43.10 -0.01
N ALA A 286 28.35 42.44 -1.13
CA ALA A 286 27.57 42.61 -2.36
C ALA A 286 26.07 42.34 -2.14
N ALA A 287 25.21 43.19 -2.68
CA ALA A 287 23.76 43.02 -2.63
C ALA A 287 23.33 41.78 -3.45
N ILE A 288 23.13 40.66 -2.77
CA ILE A 288 22.86 39.34 -3.38
C ILE A 288 21.63 39.32 -4.29
N ASN A 289 20.60 40.10 -3.94
CA ASN A 289 19.36 40.28 -4.71
C ASN A 289 19.35 41.61 -5.50
N ALA A 290 20.51 42.16 -5.86
CA ALA A 290 20.58 43.34 -6.72
C ALA A 290 19.87 43.06 -8.06
N LEU A 291 19.08 44.03 -8.52
CA LEU A 291 18.31 43.92 -9.76
C LEU A 291 18.98 44.72 -10.90
N SER A 292 19.13 44.06 -12.04
CA SER A 292 19.39 44.69 -13.34
C SER A 292 18.16 45.43 -13.89
N LYS A 293 18.31 46.14 -15.01
CA LYS A 293 17.22 46.82 -15.72
C LYS A 293 16.11 45.91 -16.26
N ALA A 294 16.34 44.60 -16.34
CA ALA A 294 15.33 43.61 -16.71
C ALA A 294 14.63 42.97 -15.49
N GLY A 295 15.00 43.38 -14.27
CA GLY A 295 14.58 42.70 -13.03
C GLY A 295 15.37 41.43 -12.72
N TRP A 296 16.40 41.09 -13.50
CA TRP A 296 17.20 39.88 -13.26
C TRP A 296 18.14 40.10 -12.08
N THR A 297 18.18 39.13 -11.17
CA THR A 297 19.20 39.00 -10.10
C THR A 297 20.43 38.21 -10.59
N PRO A 298 21.55 38.18 -9.84
CA PRO A 298 22.65 37.26 -10.09
C PRO A 298 22.22 35.79 -10.17
N LEU A 299 21.17 35.39 -9.44
CA LEU A 299 20.63 34.02 -9.47
C LEU A 299 19.96 33.70 -10.81
N HIS A 300 19.25 34.66 -11.43
CA HIS A 300 18.72 34.50 -12.80
C HIS A 300 19.84 34.29 -13.83
N LEU A 301 20.95 35.04 -13.71
CA LEU A 301 22.10 34.92 -14.61
C LEU A 301 22.86 33.61 -14.43
N ALA A 302 23.04 33.16 -13.19
CA ALA A 302 23.61 31.83 -12.91
C ALA A 302 22.70 30.71 -13.45
N ALA A 303 21.38 30.87 -13.31
CA ALA A 303 20.39 29.92 -13.79
C ALA A 303 20.34 29.83 -15.33
N VAL A 304 20.34 30.96 -16.06
CA VAL A 304 20.31 30.92 -17.55
C VAL A 304 21.55 30.25 -18.15
N LYS A 305 22.67 30.27 -17.42
CA LYS A 305 23.96 29.71 -17.85
C LYS A 305 24.24 28.30 -17.31
N GLY A 306 23.39 27.76 -16.43
CA GLY A 306 23.56 26.43 -15.84
C GLY A 306 24.68 26.34 -14.80
N HIS A 307 25.10 27.46 -14.20
CA HIS A 307 26.23 27.51 -13.27
C HIS A 307 25.83 27.05 -11.86
N SER A 308 25.58 25.75 -11.70
CA SER A 308 25.11 25.11 -10.45
C SER A 308 25.94 25.46 -9.21
N SER A 309 27.26 25.53 -9.31
CA SER A 309 28.13 25.94 -8.18
C SER A 309 27.87 27.38 -7.73
N VAL A 310 27.59 28.30 -8.66
CA VAL A 310 27.21 29.69 -8.35
C VAL A 310 25.80 29.74 -7.77
N VAL A 311 24.85 29.00 -8.35
CA VAL A 311 23.48 28.88 -7.82
C VAL A 311 23.50 28.41 -6.37
N SER A 312 24.27 27.36 -6.06
CA SER A 312 24.44 26.85 -4.70
C SER A 312 25.00 27.92 -3.73
N LEU A 313 26.05 28.65 -4.13
CA LEU A 313 26.62 29.73 -3.31
C LEU A 313 25.64 30.89 -3.08
N LEU A 314 24.87 31.27 -4.11
CA LEU A 314 23.87 32.34 -4.00
C LEU A 314 22.72 31.92 -3.07
N LEU A 315 22.22 30.69 -3.19
CA LEU A 315 21.17 30.18 -2.30
C LEU A 315 21.66 30.07 -0.84
N GLN A 316 22.88 29.57 -0.62
CA GLN A 316 23.53 29.55 0.70
C GLN A 316 23.74 30.96 1.28
N GLY A 317 23.97 31.96 0.43
CA GLY A 317 24.06 33.37 0.81
C GLY A 317 22.71 34.06 1.08
N GLY A 318 21.58 33.36 0.97
CA GLY A 318 20.24 33.93 1.18
C GLY A 318 19.67 34.67 -0.04
N ALA A 319 20.00 34.24 -1.26
CA ALA A 319 19.35 34.75 -2.46
C ALA A 319 17.85 34.43 -2.46
N SER A 320 17.03 35.37 -2.92
CA SER A 320 15.59 35.20 -3.07
C SER A 320 15.31 34.22 -4.21
N VAL A 321 14.89 33.00 -3.86
CA VAL A 321 14.74 31.87 -4.80
C VAL A 321 13.65 32.10 -5.85
N ASP A 322 12.56 32.78 -5.45
CA ASP A 322 11.38 33.09 -6.27
C ASP A 322 11.25 34.58 -6.60
N GLU A 323 12.35 35.33 -6.51
CA GLU A 323 12.40 36.67 -7.09
C GLU A 323 12.04 36.58 -8.57
N ALA A 324 11.12 37.43 -9.02
CA ALA A 324 10.59 37.37 -10.37
C ALA A 324 11.10 38.57 -11.19
N ASP A 325 11.52 38.31 -12.42
CA ASP A 325 11.91 39.36 -13.35
C ASP A 325 10.71 40.19 -13.85
N TYR A 326 10.97 41.14 -14.75
CA TYR A 326 9.91 42.01 -15.27
C TYR A 326 8.93 41.30 -16.22
N GLU A 327 9.15 40.04 -16.62
CA GLU A 327 8.17 39.17 -17.28
C GLU A 327 7.51 38.16 -16.31
N GLY A 328 7.84 38.27 -15.01
CA GLY A 328 7.35 37.38 -13.96
C GLY A 328 8.06 36.02 -13.94
N GLN A 329 9.15 35.84 -14.67
CA GLN A 329 9.93 34.60 -14.66
C GLN A 329 10.80 34.56 -13.40
N THR A 330 10.77 33.46 -12.67
CA THR A 330 11.73 33.18 -11.59
C THR A 330 12.96 32.44 -12.14
N PRO A 331 14.07 32.32 -11.38
CA PRO A 331 15.21 31.48 -11.76
C PRO A 331 14.81 30.05 -12.15
N LEU A 332 13.76 29.49 -11.55
CA LEU A 332 13.25 28.15 -11.89
C LEU A 332 12.60 28.11 -13.29
N HIS A 333 11.86 29.15 -13.69
CA HIS A 333 11.34 29.27 -15.06
C HIS A 333 12.48 29.29 -16.08
N ILE A 334 13.53 30.07 -15.80
CA ILE A 334 14.68 30.20 -16.68
C ILE A 334 15.48 28.89 -16.76
N ALA A 335 15.76 28.25 -15.62
CA ALA A 335 16.44 26.96 -15.58
C ALA A 335 15.66 25.88 -16.34
N ALA A 336 14.33 25.88 -16.21
CA ALA A 336 13.44 24.99 -16.95
C ALA A 336 13.41 25.28 -18.46
N GLU A 337 13.48 26.55 -18.89
CA GLU A 337 13.57 26.90 -20.32
C GLU A 337 14.87 26.43 -20.96
N LYS A 338 15.98 26.45 -20.20
CA LYS A 338 17.32 26.12 -20.69
C LYS A 338 17.72 24.65 -20.48
N GLY A 339 16.90 23.85 -19.80
CA GLY A 339 17.16 22.42 -19.58
C GLY A 339 18.22 22.13 -18.50
N HIS A 340 18.49 23.07 -17.59
CA HIS A 340 19.60 22.95 -16.63
C HIS A 340 19.21 22.13 -15.40
N GLU A 341 19.13 20.80 -15.54
CA GLU A 341 18.74 19.82 -14.51
C GLU A 341 19.32 20.12 -13.12
N ALA A 342 20.65 20.25 -13.00
CA ALA A 342 21.31 20.47 -11.72
C ALA A 342 20.91 21.81 -11.06
N VAL A 343 20.56 22.83 -11.85
CA VAL A 343 20.05 24.11 -11.33
C VAL A 343 18.59 23.96 -10.90
N VAL A 344 17.76 23.29 -11.70
CA VAL A 344 16.37 22.98 -11.34
C VAL A 344 16.31 22.24 -10.00
N SER A 345 17.12 21.19 -9.84
CA SER A 345 17.22 20.46 -8.57
C SER A 345 17.65 21.37 -7.42
N LEU A 346 18.70 22.19 -7.56
CA LEU A 346 19.16 23.09 -6.49
C LEU A 346 18.10 24.12 -6.07
N LEU A 347 17.35 24.68 -7.03
CA LEU A 347 16.27 25.62 -6.76
C LEU A 347 15.10 24.94 -6.02
N LEU A 348 14.71 23.74 -6.44
CA LEU A 348 13.64 22.98 -5.78
C LEU A 348 14.03 22.52 -4.35
N HIS A 349 15.31 22.22 -4.10
CA HIS A 349 15.83 21.95 -2.75
C HIS A 349 15.90 23.21 -1.86
N ALA A 350 15.80 24.40 -2.45
CA ALA A 350 15.71 25.68 -1.75
C ALA A 350 14.26 26.22 -1.74
N ASP A 351 13.28 25.32 -1.75
CA ASP A 351 11.84 25.59 -1.65
C ASP A 351 11.23 26.49 -2.74
N ALA A 352 11.83 26.53 -3.95
CA ALA A 352 11.26 27.25 -5.09
C ALA A 352 9.79 26.84 -5.39
N ASP A 353 8.93 27.83 -5.63
CA ASP A 353 7.53 27.64 -5.99
C ASP A 353 7.40 27.10 -7.43
N VAL A 354 7.39 25.77 -7.51
CA VAL A 354 7.19 24.98 -8.73
C VAL A 354 5.90 25.31 -9.49
N ASN A 355 4.91 25.92 -8.84
CA ASN A 355 3.60 26.29 -9.43
C ASN A 355 3.49 27.79 -9.75
N ARG A 356 4.51 28.59 -9.45
CA ARG A 356 4.53 30.04 -9.73
C ARG A 356 4.35 30.28 -11.23
N LYS A 357 3.54 31.29 -11.58
CA LYS A 357 3.23 31.66 -12.95
C LYS A 357 3.93 32.95 -13.36
N SER A 358 4.59 32.92 -14.50
CA SER A 358 5.01 34.12 -15.23
C SER A 358 3.82 34.98 -15.66
N LYS A 359 4.06 36.22 -16.12
CA LYS A 359 3.00 37.10 -16.64
C LYS A 359 2.24 36.52 -17.84
N SER A 360 2.86 35.57 -18.55
CA SER A 360 2.23 34.80 -19.63
C SER A 360 1.29 33.67 -19.16
N GLY A 361 1.16 33.47 -17.84
CA GLY A 361 0.36 32.40 -17.22
C GLY A 361 1.05 31.03 -17.18
N ARG A 362 2.27 30.92 -17.72
CA ARG A 362 3.05 29.67 -17.79
C ARG A 362 3.84 29.42 -16.51
N THR A 363 3.84 28.17 -16.06
CA THR A 363 4.68 27.63 -14.97
C THR A 363 5.99 27.04 -15.51
N PRO A 364 6.97 26.72 -14.65
CA PRO A 364 8.21 26.05 -15.05
C PRO A 364 7.99 24.73 -15.81
N LEU A 365 7.03 23.89 -15.40
CA LEU A 365 6.75 22.63 -16.09
C LEU A 365 6.15 22.86 -17.49
N MET A 366 5.24 23.81 -17.66
CA MET A 366 4.72 24.20 -18.98
C MET A 366 5.82 24.76 -19.90
N ILE A 367 6.88 25.35 -19.32
CA ILE A 367 8.06 25.78 -20.08
C ILE A 367 8.92 24.57 -20.47
N ALA A 368 9.26 23.69 -19.53
CA ALA A 368 10.03 22.49 -19.81
C ALA A 368 9.37 21.59 -20.89
N LYS A 369 8.04 21.42 -20.81
CA LYS A 369 7.24 20.65 -21.79
C LYS A 369 7.22 21.29 -23.18
N GLU A 370 7.18 22.61 -23.32
CA GLU A 370 7.29 23.29 -24.64
C GLU A 370 8.71 23.22 -25.22
N LYS A 371 9.73 23.11 -24.37
CA LYS A 371 11.14 23.03 -24.78
C LYS A 371 11.68 21.60 -24.90
N GLU A 372 10.83 20.59 -24.66
CA GLU A 372 11.16 19.16 -24.81
C GLU A 372 12.35 18.71 -23.92
N HIS A 373 12.46 19.26 -22.70
CA HIS A 373 13.53 18.93 -21.74
C HIS A 373 13.13 17.78 -20.80
N ASP A 374 13.07 16.54 -21.32
CA ASP A 374 12.53 15.35 -20.64
C ASP A 374 13.02 15.15 -19.18
N ASN A 375 14.32 15.27 -18.92
CA ASN A 375 14.87 15.10 -17.56
C ASN A 375 14.36 16.17 -16.58
N VAL A 376 14.21 17.41 -17.04
CA VAL A 376 13.64 18.51 -16.25
C VAL A 376 12.13 18.33 -16.06
N ILE A 377 11.42 17.83 -17.09
CA ILE A 377 10.01 17.47 -16.99
C ILE A 377 9.82 16.43 -15.88
N GLN A 378 10.62 15.35 -15.86
CA GLN A 378 10.55 14.32 -14.82
C GLN A 378 10.80 14.87 -13.42
N ILE A 379 11.88 15.65 -13.22
CA ILE A 379 12.22 16.25 -11.91
C ILE A 379 11.07 17.13 -11.39
N LEU A 380 10.46 17.92 -12.27
CA LEU A 380 9.33 18.79 -11.92
C LEU A 380 8.06 17.99 -11.65
N GLU A 381 7.75 16.97 -12.46
CA GLU A 381 6.58 16.09 -12.25
C GLU A 381 6.68 15.29 -10.96
N ASP A 382 7.86 14.78 -10.60
CA ASP A 382 8.10 14.06 -9.33
C ASP A 382 7.84 14.97 -8.12
N ILE A 383 8.36 16.19 -8.12
CA ILE A 383 8.14 17.16 -7.04
C ILE A 383 6.68 17.63 -6.97
N ILE A 384 6.01 17.84 -8.11
CA ILE A 384 4.59 18.19 -8.12
C ILE A 384 3.74 16.99 -7.65
N ALA A 385 4.12 15.76 -7.99
CA ALA A 385 3.44 14.55 -7.51
C ALA A 385 3.55 14.39 -5.98
N ILE A 386 4.72 14.69 -5.39
CA ILE A 386 4.90 14.73 -3.92
C ILE A 386 3.99 15.80 -3.31
N LYS A 387 4.05 17.05 -3.80
CA LYS A 387 3.20 18.15 -3.30
C LYS A 387 1.70 17.89 -3.51
N LEU A 388 1.31 17.12 -4.54
CA LEU A 388 -0.06 16.67 -4.78
C LEU A 388 -0.53 15.66 -3.72
N VAL A 389 0.33 14.72 -3.30
CA VAL A 389 0.02 13.80 -2.19
C VAL A 389 -0.19 14.57 -0.88
N GLU A 390 0.62 15.60 -0.62
CA GLU A 390 0.48 16.48 0.56
C GLU A 390 -0.82 17.29 0.51
N ALA A 391 -1.11 17.96 -0.61
CA ALA A 391 -2.36 18.71 -0.80
C ALA A 391 -3.62 17.85 -0.56
N VAL A 392 -3.62 16.58 -0.99
CA VAL A 392 -4.73 15.64 -0.72
C VAL A 392 -4.83 15.26 0.76
N LYS A 393 -3.71 15.17 1.48
CA LYS A 393 -3.70 14.93 2.94
C LYS A 393 -4.26 16.12 3.70
N GLU A 394 -3.87 17.33 3.32
CA GLU A 394 -4.32 18.58 3.95
C GLU A 394 -5.75 18.98 3.53
N GLY A 395 -6.21 18.47 2.38
CA GLY A 395 -7.54 18.74 1.84
C GLY A 395 -7.63 19.96 0.93
N ASP A 396 -6.48 20.52 0.48
CA ASP A 396 -6.43 21.64 -0.46
C ASP A 396 -6.91 21.21 -1.85
N LEU A 397 -8.16 21.58 -2.15
CA LEU A 397 -8.80 21.30 -3.43
C LEU A 397 -8.27 22.15 -4.58
N ASP A 398 -7.77 23.34 -4.31
CA ASP A 398 -7.35 24.30 -5.33
C ASP A 398 -5.96 23.92 -5.86
N GLN A 399 -5.04 23.50 -4.97
CA GLN A 399 -3.76 22.91 -5.35
C GLN A 399 -3.94 21.58 -6.09
N VAL A 400 -4.83 20.69 -5.64
CA VAL A 400 -5.14 19.43 -6.34
C VAL A 400 -5.71 19.68 -7.73
N PHE A 401 -6.62 20.65 -7.87
CA PHE A 401 -7.16 21.04 -9.18
C PHE A 401 -6.06 21.60 -10.08
N HIS A 402 -5.14 22.42 -9.55
CA HIS A 402 -4.02 22.96 -10.30
C HIS A 402 -3.10 21.84 -10.83
N SER A 403 -2.57 20.98 -9.95
CA SER A 403 -1.62 19.92 -10.35
C SER A 403 -2.21 18.94 -11.37
N ILE A 404 -3.47 18.53 -11.21
CA ILE A 404 -4.09 17.54 -12.11
C ILE A 404 -4.60 18.18 -13.41
N VAL A 405 -5.24 19.36 -13.37
CA VAL A 405 -5.90 19.94 -14.55
C VAL A 405 -4.97 20.88 -15.33
N GLN A 406 -4.14 21.67 -14.66
CA GLN A 406 -3.24 22.63 -15.32
C GLN A 406 -1.91 21.96 -15.71
N GLU A 407 -1.25 21.30 -14.76
CA GLU A 407 0.06 20.68 -14.97
C GLU A 407 0.00 19.28 -15.61
N LYS A 408 -1.21 18.69 -15.64
CA LYS A 408 -1.52 17.36 -16.18
C LYS A 408 -0.80 16.21 -15.46
N VAL A 409 -0.52 16.37 -14.17
CA VAL A 409 0.01 15.29 -13.34
C VAL A 409 -1.03 14.17 -13.21
N SER A 410 -0.57 12.92 -13.22
CA SER A 410 -1.43 11.75 -13.16
C SER A 410 -2.32 11.77 -11.89
N PRO A 411 -3.64 11.57 -12.01
CA PRO A 411 -4.53 11.40 -10.85
C PRO A 411 -4.32 10.03 -10.15
N ASN A 412 -3.48 9.16 -10.71
CA ASN A 412 -3.15 7.82 -10.21
C ASN A 412 -1.84 7.75 -9.42
N THR A 413 -1.26 8.91 -9.09
CA THR A 413 -0.13 9.07 -8.17
C THR A 413 -0.38 8.36 -6.85
N THR A 414 0.67 7.77 -6.30
CA THR A 414 0.66 7.05 -5.03
C THR A 414 1.52 7.76 -3.99
N ASN A 415 1.20 7.55 -2.72
CA ASN A 415 2.08 7.96 -1.62
C ASN A 415 3.23 6.95 -1.43
N ALA A 416 4.09 7.18 -0.42
CA ALA A 416 5.25 6.33 -0.12
C ALA A 416 4.89 4.87 0.27
N ASN A 417 3.64 4.60 0.65
CA ASN A 417 3.11 3.27 0.98
C ASN A 417 2.45 2.58 -0.23
N GLY A 418 2.56 3.15 -1.44
CA GLY A 418 1.89 2.64 -2.65
C GLY A 418 0.39 2.94 -2.74
N GLU A 419 -0.21 3.54 -1.71
CA GLU A 419 -1.64 3.88 -1.68
C GLU A 419 -1.96 5.03 -2.65
N SER A 420 -3.07 4.94 -3.39
CA SER A 420 -3.47 6.01 -4.31
C SER A 420 -3.87 7.31 -3.57
N ILE A 421 -3.70 8.46 -4.21
CA ILE A 421 -4.21 9.72 -3.66
C ILE A 421 -5.74 9.70 -3.49
N LEU A 422 -6.47 8.97 -4.34
CA LEU A 422 -7.91 8.77 -4.17
C LEU A 422 -8.22 7.96 -2.90
N TYR A 423 -7.47 6.89 -2.62
CA TYR A 423 -7.59 6.12 -1.38
C TYR A 423 -7.29 7.01 -0.15
N THR A 424 -6.25 7.84 -0.21
CA THR A 424 -5.92 8.82 0.83
C THR A 424 -7.08 9.80 1.09
N ALA A 425 -7.71 10.32 0.03
CA ALA A 425 -8.88 11.20 0.14
C ALA A 425 -10.11 10.52 0.78
N VAL A 426 -10.27 9.20 0.56
CA VAL A 426 -11.31 8.38 1.19
C VAL A 426 -11.04 8.18 2.68
N LEU A 427 -9.80 7.86 3.07
CA LEU A 427 -9.40 7.73 4.48
C LEU A 427 -9.65 9.03 5.26
N ASN A 428 -9.37 10.18 4.64
CA ASN A 428 -9.66 11.51 5.17
C ASN A 428 -11.16 11.90 5.14
N ARG A 429 -12.07 10.99 4.76
CA ARG A 429 -13.52 11.20 4.65
C ARG A 429 -13.91 12.38 3.73
N ASN A 430 -13.03 12.82 2.84
CA ASN A 430 -13.25 14.01 2.01
C ASN A 430 -13.98 13.65 0.71
N ALA A 431 -15.31 13.59 0.77
CA ALA A 431 -16.15 13.24 -0.37
C ALA A 431 -16.05 14.24 -1.56
N LYS A 432 -15.75 15.52 -1.30
CA LYS A 432 -15.55 16.51 -2.37
C LYS A 432 -14.23 16.26 -3.11
N MET A 433 -13.14 16.00 -2.38
CA MET A 433 -11.85 15.58 -2.94
C MET A 433 -11.96 14.26 -3.71
N THR A 434 -12.62 13.26 -3.11
CA THR A 434 -12.88 11.96 -3.75
C THR A 434 -13.59 12.15 -5.09
N ARG A 435 -14.60 13.04 -5.14
CA ARG A 435 -15.32 13.35 -6.38
C ARG A 435 -14.41 13.98 -7.42
N THR A 436 -13.65 15.03 -7.07
CA THR A 436 -12.71 15.70 -7.96
C THR A 436 -11.74 14.69 -8.58
N LEU A 437 -11.06 13.90 -7.75
CA LEU A 437 -10.09 12.87 -8.20
C LEU A 437 -10.74 11.83 -9.11
N SER A 438 -11.91 11.31 -8.74
CA SER A 438 -12.68 10.36 -9.57
C SER A 438 -13.04 10.94 -10.93
N THR A 439 -13.54 12.19 -10.97
CA THR A 439 -13.90 12.87 -12.24
C THR A 439 -12.69 13.23 -13.09
N SER A 440 -11.50 13.35 -12.49
CA SER A 440 -10.24 13.61 -13.19
C SER A 440 -9.56 12.35 -13.72
N GLY A 441 -10.12 11.15 -13.50
CA GLY A 441 -9.58 9.89 -14.02
C GLY A 441 -8.71 9.09 -13.04
N ALA A 442 -8.82 9.35 -11.73
CA ALA A 442 -8.24 8.47 -10.72
C ALA A 442 -8.93 7.08 -10.74
N ASP A 443 -8.15 6.02 -10.55
CA ASP A 443 -8.62 4.65 -10.46
C ASP A 443 -9.35 4.44 -9.11
N VAL A 444 -10.67 4.41 -9.20
CA VAL A 444 -11.62 4.19 -8.10
C VAL A 444 -11.50 2.81 -7.44
N ASN A 445 -10.73 1.89 -8.02
CA ASN A 445 -10.52 0.52 -7.57
C ASN A 445 -9.11 0.31 -6.97
N LYS A 446 -8.17 1.24 -7.20
CA LYS A 446 -6.79 1.15 -6.70
C LYS A 446 -6.71 1.50 -5.20
N GLY A 447 -6.65 0.43 -4.41
CA GLY A 447 -6.58 0.45 -2.95
C GLY A 447 -5.17 0.48 -2.37
N ASP A 448 -5.00 -0.21 -1.24
CA ASP A 448 -3.72 -0.51 -0.59
C ASP A 448 -3.14 -1.87 -1.00
N GLU A 449 -1.98 -2.23 -0.44
CA GLU A 449 -1.27 -3.48 -0.72
C GLU A 449 -2.04 -4.75 -0.30
N SER A 450 -3.02 -4.65 0.61
CA SER A 450 -3.89 -5.76 1.03
C SER A 450 -5.06 -6.02 0.05
N GLY A 451 -5.18 -5.20 -0.99
CA GLY A 451 -6.28 -5.21 -1.94
C GLY A 451 -7.56 -4.53 -1.43
N ARG A 452 -7.54 -3.80 -0.30
CA ARG A 452 -8.71 -3.04 0.18
C ARG A 452 -8.99 -1.87 -0.77
N SER A 453 -10.04 -2.00 -1.58
CA SER A 453 -10.45 -0.95 -2.51
C SER A 453 -10.91 0.32 -1.77
N PRO A 454 -10.90 1.49 -2.43
CA PRO A 454 -11.47 2.71 -1.88
C PRO A 454 -12.94 2.55 -1.44
N LEU A 455 -13.71 1.69 -2.12
CA LEU A 455 -15.10 1.40 -1.75
C LEU A 455 -15.19 0.63 -0.43
N ILE A 456 -14.32 -0.37 -0.22
CA ILE A 456 -14.24 -1.13 1.04
C ILE A 456 -13.88 -0.19 2.20
N ALA A 457 -12.84 0.64 2.03
CA ALA A 457 -12.45 1.61 3.05
C ALA A 457 -13.57 2.62 3.38
N ALA A 458 -14.31 3.10 2.38
CA ALA A 458 -15.44 4.02 2.60
C ALA A 458 -16.60 3.37 3.40
N ILE A 459 -16.85 2.07 3.19
CA ILE A 459 -17.84 1.27 3.93
C ILE A 459 -17.36 1.00 5.36
N GLU A 460 -16.09 0.64 5.53
CA GLU A 460 -15.46 0.41 6.85
C GLU A 460 -15.48 1.67 7.73
N LEU A 461 -15.25 2.84 7.12
CA LEU A 461 -15.36 4.15 7.75
C LEU A 461 -16.81 4.62 7.93
N GLU A 462 -17.79 3.91 7.38
CA GLU A 462 -19.23 4.23 7.42
C GLU A 462 -19.56 5.61 6.79
N HIS A 463 -18.73 6.09 5.85
CA HIS A 463 -18.84 7.44 5.31
C HIS A 463 -19.72 7.53 4.05
N PHE A 464 -21.03 7.49 4.26
CA PHE A 464 -22.07 7.43 3.22
C PHE A 464 -21.89 8.39 2.01
N PRO A 465 -21.50 9.69 2.17
CA PRO A 465 -21.28 10.57 1.01
C PRO A 465 -20.12 10.14 0.10
N THR A 466 -19.08 9.52 0.67
CA THR A 466 -17.96 8.96 -0.09
C THR A 466 -18.37 7.68 -0.80
N ILE A 467 -19.11 6.79 -0.14
CA ILE A 467 -19.66 5.56 -0.75
C ILE A 467 -20.49 5.90 -1.99
N ILE A 468 -21.43 6.86 -1.89
CA ILE A 468 -22.21 7.33 -3.06
C ILE A 468 -21.31 7.84 -4.18
N THR A 469 -20.30 8.65 -3.83
CA THR A 469 -19.39 9.26 -4.82
C THR A 469 -18.59 8.20 -5.59
N LEU A 470 -18.06 7.18 -4.89
CA LEU A 470 -17.34 6.06 -5.51
C LEU A 470 -18.26 5.19 -6.39
N LEU A 471 -19.48 4.91 -5.93
CA LEU A 471 -20.46 4.15 -6.72
C LEU A 471 -20.99 4.94 -7.92
N GLN A 472 -21.06 6.27 -7.86
CA GLN A 472 -21.32 7.12 -9.04
C GLN A 472 -20.15 7.06 -10.04
N ALA A 473 -18.92 6.98 -9.54
CA ALA A 473 -17.71 6.83 -10.34
C ALA A 473 -17.42 5.38 -10.80
N LYS A 474 -18.40 4.46 -10.67
CA LYS A 474 -18.32 3.05 -11.10
C LYS A 474 -17.23 2.22 -10.40
N ALA A 475 -17.01 2.45 -9.11
CA ALA A 475 -16.21 1.52 -8.28
C ALA A 475 -16.78 0.08 -8.35
N ASN A 476 -15.90 -0.91 -8.38
CA ASN A 476 -16.26 -2.32 -8.50
C ASN A 476 -16.85 -2.84 -7.19
N VAL A 477 -18.16 -3.07 -7.20
CA VAL A 477 -18.94 -3.57 -6.05
C VAL A 477 -18.61 -5.00 -5.63
N ASN A 478 -17.83 -5.74 -6.45
CA ASN A 478 -17.46 -7.14 -6.23
C ASN A 478 -15.93 -7.34 -6.06
N GLN A 479 -15.13 -6.26 -6.06
CA GLN A 479 -13.69 -6.37 -5.78
C GLN A 479 -13.46 -6.73 -4.32
N CYS A 480 -12.79 -7.86 -4.08
CA CYS A 480 -12.52 -8.36 -2.72
C CYS A 480 -11.12 -7.98 -2.24
N THR A 481 -10.92 -8.00 -0.91
CA THR A 481 -9.59 -8.01 -0.30
C THR A 481 -8.85 -9.34 -0.57
N GLN A 482 -7.57 -9.42 -0.21
CA GLN A 482 -6.84 -10.70 -0.20
C GLN A 482 -7.47 -11.77 0.71
N GLU A 483 -8.24 -11.37 1.72
CA GLU A 483 -8.99 -12.27 2.62
C GLU A 483 -10.37 -12.66 2.05
N GLY A 484 -10.72 -12.25 0.83
CA GLY A 484 -12.02 -12.54 0.21
C GLY A 484 -13.17 -11.64 0.68
N ILE A 485 -12.90 -10.59 1.47
CA ILE A 485 -13.95 -9.70 1.98
C ILE A 485 -14.47 -8.83 0.83
N SER A 486 -15.74 -9.02 0.45
CA SER A 486 -16.43 -8.19 -0.53
C SER A 486 -17.05 -6.93 0.11
N PRO A 487 -17.32 -5.85 -0.67
CA PRO A 487 -18.00 -4.65 -0.19
C PRO A 487 -19.38 -4.96 0.42
N LEU A 488 -20.10 -5.92 -0.17
CA LEU A 488 -21.42 -6.36 0.30
C LEU A 488 -21.32 -7.15 1.61
N PHE A 489 -20.36 -8.08 1.72
CA PHE A 489 -20.11 -8.82 2.96
C PHE A 489 -19.82 -7.85 4.13
N LEU A 490 -18.94 -6.87 3.92
CA LEU A 490 -18.60 -5.88 4.94
C LEU A 490 -19.79 -4.98 5.31
N ALA A 491 -20.58 -4.53 4.32
CA ALA A 491 -21.77 -3.72 4.59
C ALA A 491 -22.83 -4.48 5.42
N VAL A 492 -22.98 -5.78 5.20
CA VAL A 492 -23.82 -6.67 6.03
C VAL A 492 -23.27 -6.80 7.44
N GLN A 493 -21.97 -7.08 7.59
CA GLN A 493 -21.30 -7.21 8.90
C GLN A 493 -21.42 -5.91 9.72
N ARG A 494 -21.33 -4.74 9.07
CA ARG A 494 -21.52 -3.41 9.66
C ARG A 494 -22.98 -2.98 9.81
N ARG A 495 -23.95 -3.83 9.46
CA ARG A 495 -25.40 -3.61 9.60
C ARG A 495 -25.94 -2.41 8.79
N GLN A 496 -25.27 -2.04 7.69
CA GLN A 496 -25.57 -0.84 6.91
C GLN A 496 -26.66 -1.09 5.84
N GLU A 497 -27.92 -1.22 6.25
CA GLU A 497 -29.05 -1.59 5.34
C GLU A 497 -29.13 -0.74 4.05
N ALA A 498 -28.99 0.59 4.17
CA ALA A 498 -29.02 1.50 3.02
C ALA A 498 -27.86 1.27 2.04
N VAL A 499 -26.69 0.84 2.55
CA VAL A 499 -25.51 0.52 1.72
C VAL A 499 -25.67 -0.87 1.09
N VAL A 500 -26.19 -1.86 1.81
CA VAL A 500 -26.54 -3.18 1.27
C VAL A 500 -27.49 -3.05 0.09
N SER A 501 -28.61 -2.35 0.28
CA SER A 501 -29.61 -2.09 -0.78
C SER A 501 -28.98 -1.37 -1.99
N MET A 502 -28.16 -0.35 -1.73
CA MET A 502 -27.46 0.38 -2.78
C MET A 502 -26.45 -0.50 -3.55
N LEU A 503 -25.68 -1.36 -2.88
CA LEU A 503 -24.73 -2.28 -3.52
C LEU A 503 -25.44 -3.32 -4.40
N LEU A 504 -26.50 -3.96 -3.88
CA LEU A 504 -27.32 -4.90 -4.65
C LEU A 504 -27.93 -4.24 -5.90
N SER A 505 -28.44 -3.00 -5.78
CA SER A 505 -28.96 -2.22 -6.91
C SER A 505 -27.92 -1.90 -8.00
N ARG A 506 -26.63 -2.12 -7.73
CA ARG A 506 -25.49 -1.92 -8.64
C ARG A 506 -24.84 -3.22 -9.09
N GLY A 507 -25.46 -4.38 -8.83
CA GLY A 507 -24.96 -5.69 -9.26
C GLY A 507 -23.89 -6.27 -8.34
N ALA A 508 -23.93 -5.95 -7.04
CA ALA A 508 -23.15 -6.68 -6.06
C ALA A 508 -23.65 -8.13 -5.97
N ASP A 509 -22.75 -9.10 -6.06
CA ASP A 509 -23.08 -10.53 -6.01
C ASP A 509 -23.20 -10.98 -4.54
N PRO A 510 -24.41 -11.38 -4.08
CA PRO A 510 -24.63 -11.81 -2.70
C PRO A 510 -24.03 -13.18 -2.36
N ASN A 511 -23.40 -13.88 -3.33
CA ASN A 511 -22.86 -15.22 -3.18
C ASN A 511 -21.33 -15.26 -3.04
N ILE A 512 -20.66 -14.10 -3.11
CA ILE A 512 -19.22 -14.02 -2.83
C ILE A 512 -18.99 -14.28 -1.35
N VAL A 513 -18.40 -15.44 -1.04
CA VAL A 513 -18.06 -15.85 0.33
C VAL A 513 -16.83 -15.11 0.85
N GLY A 514 -16.91 -14.67 2.11
CA GLY A 514 -15.79 -14.10 2.85
C GLY A 514 -15.01 -15.17 3.65
N PRO A 515 -14.19 -14.73 4.63
CA PRO A 515 -13.48 -15.63 5.54
C PRO A 515 -14.42 -16.63 6.23
N GLY A 516 -13.96 -17.88 6.41
CA GLY A 516 -14.79 -18.95 6.99
C GLY A 516 -15.84 -19.55 6.04
N GLY A 517 -15.74 -19.25 4.74
CA GLY A 517 -16.73 -19.63 3.73
C GLY A 517 -18.10 -18.96 3.95
N LEU A 518 -18.16 -17.92 4.77
CA LEU A 518 -19.41 -17.27 5.14
C LEU A 518 -19.94 -16.42 3.97
N SER A 519 -21.15 -16.72 3.51
CA SER A 519 -21.85 -15.84 2.57
C SER A 519 -22.40 -14.60 3.30
N PRO A 520 -22.60 -13.46 2.59
CA PRO A 520 -23.33 -12.31 3.12
C PRO A 520 -24.68 -12.69 3.75
N LEU A 521 -25.41 -13.66 3.16
CA LEU A 521 -26.67 -14.16 3.73
C LEU A 521 -26.44 -14.88 5.06
N MET A 522 -25.44 -15.75 5.16
CA MET A 522 -25.09 -16.43 6.41
C MET A 522 -24.73 -15.43 7.53
N THR A 523 -23.94 -14.40 7.20
CA THR A 523 -23.58 -13.33 8.14
C THR A 523 -24.82 -12.55 8.62
N ALA A 524 -25.78 -12.27 7.73
CA ALA A 524 -27.04 -11.62 8.10
C ALA A 524 -27.94 -12.51 8.98
N VAL A 525 -27.98 -13.82 8.72
CA VAL A 525 -28.70 -14.82 9.54
C VAL A 525 -28.10 -14.93 10.93
N ASN A 526 -26.77 -15.10 11.05
CA ASN A 526 -26.05 -15.15 12.32
C ASN A 526 -26.31 -13.92 13.20
N ALA A 527 -26.42 -12.74 12.59
CA ALA A 527 -26.67 -11.49 13.29
C ALA A 527 -28.18 -11.17 13.50
N GLY A 528 -29.09 -12.02 13.02
CA GLY A 528 -30.54 -11.87 13.18
C GLY A 528 -31.19 -10.76 12.34
N HIS A 529 -30.53 -10.29 11.27
CA HIS A 529 -30.93 -9.10 10.53
C HIS A 529 -32.00 -9.35 9.47
N LYS A 530 -33.26 -9.48 9.91
CA LYS A 530 -34.45 -9.74 9.08
C LYS A 530 -34.53 -8.83 7.83
N GLY A 531 -34.30 -7.52 7.97
CA GLY A 531 -34.30 -6.58 6.85
C GLY A 531 -33.25 -6.90 5.79
N ILE A 532 -32.00 -7.09 6.22
CA ILE A 532 -30.86 -7.45 5.37
C ILE A 532 -31.05 -8.83 4.72
N VAL A 533 -31.52 -9.83 5.47
CA VAL A 533 -31.85 -11.17 4.95
C VAL A 533 -32.86 -11.06 3.81
N GLY A 534 -33.92 -10.27 3.97
CA GLY A 534 -34.92 -10.03 2.92
C GLY A 534 -34.33 -9.36 1.68
N MET A 535 -33.48 -8.34 1.87
CA MET A 535 -32.78 -7.68 0.76
C MET A 535 -31.86 -8.63 0.00
N LEU A 536 -31.12 -9.49 0.70
CA LEU A 536 -30.19 -10.45 0.09
C LEU A 536 -30.91 -11.56 -0.69
N ILE A 537 -32.00 -12.12 -0.13
CA ILE A 537 -32.82 -13.13 -0.84
C ILE A 537 -33.41 -12.52 -2.13
N ILE A 538 -34.00 -11.33 -2.05
CA ILE A 538 -34.51 -10.60 -3.23
C ILE A 538 -33.38 -10.26 -4.22
N GLY A 539 -32.17 -10.01 -3.71
CA GLY A 539 -30.95 -9.77 -4.50
C GLY A 539 -30.35 -11.01 -5.17
N GLY A 540 -30.91 -12.21 -4.99
CA GLY A 540 -30.41 -13.44 -5.61
C GLY A 540 -29.35 -14.18 -4.78
N ALA A 541 -29.37 -14.05 -3.45
CA ALA A 541 -28.57 -14.88 -2.57
C ALA A 541 -29.03 -16.36 -2.62
N ASP A 542 -28.09 -17.28 -2.78
CA ASP A 542 -28.31 -18.70 -2.65
C ASP A 542 -28.59 -19.04 -1.18
N VAL A 543 -29.87 -19.27 -0.88
CA VAL A 543 -30.38 -19.68 0.44
C VAL A 543 -29.88 -21.05 0.91
N ASN A 544 -29.17 -21.79 0.05
CA ASN A 544 -28.63 -23.12 0.29
C ASN A 544 -27.10 -23.18 0.32
N LEU A 545 -26.40 -22.05 0.15
CA LEU A 545 -24.94 -21.96 0.15
C LEU A 545 -24.39 -22.21 1.57
N PRO A 546 -23.67 -23.33 1.82
CA PRO A 546 -23.22 -23.67 3.16
C PRO A 546 -21.93 -22.93 3.55
N ASP A 547 -21.70 -22.79 4.86
CA ASP A 547 -20.41 -22.36 5.40
C ASP A 547 -19.34 -23.48 5.35
N GLU A 548 -18.11 -23.17 5.78
CA GLU A 548 -17.01 -24.15 5.85
C GLU A 548 -17.34 -25.41 6.68
N ASN A 549 -18.31 -25.35 7.59
CA ASN A 549 -18.74 -26.50 8.42
C ASN A 549 -19.94 -27.24 7.84
N GLY A 550 -20.45 -26.82 6.68
CA GLY A 550 -21.61 -27.43 6.02
C GLY A 550 -22.96 -26.91 6.52
N TYR A 551 -23.01 -25.93 7.43
CA TYR A 551 -24.29 -25.36 7.86
C TYR A 551 -24.86 -24.51 6.73
N THR A 552 -26.11 -24.76 6.36
CA THR A 552 -26.90 -23.90 5.47
C THR A 552 -27.56 -22.76 6.26
N PRO A 553 -27.96 -21.66 5.60
CA PRO A 553 -28.70 -20.57 6.24
C PRO A 553 -29.90 -21.04 7.07
N VAL A 554 -30.65 -22.06 6.62
CA VAL A 554 -31.81 -22.60 7.37
C VAL A 554 -31.40 -23.40 8.61
N THR A 555 -30.37 -24.26 8.53
CA THR A 555 -29.85 -24.96 9.72
C THR A 555 -29.28 -23.99 10.76
N ARG A 556 -28.66 -22.89 10.30
CA ARG A 556 -28.13 -21.84 11.17
C ARG A 556 -29.24 -21.00 11.80
N ALA A 557 -30.27 -20.62 11.05
CA ALA A 557 -31.44 -19.92 11.57
C ALA A 557 -32.21 -20.76 12.62
N THR A 558 -32.24 -22.09 12.44
CA THR A 558 -32.77 -23.06 13.41
C THR A 558 -31.99 -23.03 14.72
N GLN A 559 -30.65 -23.08 14.68
CA GLN A 559 -29.81 -22.97 15.88
C GLN A 559 -30.01 -21.66 16.65
N MET A 560 -30.36 -20.58 15.94
CA MET A 560 -30.62 -19.26 16.53
C MET A 560 -32.09 -19.07 16.96
N GLY A 561 -32.97 -20.07 16.78
CA GLY A 561 -34.40 -20.00 17.16
C GLY A 561 -35.20 -18.90 16.47
N ASN A 562 -34.79 -18.43 15.29
CA ASN A 562 -35.38 -17.26 14.64
C ASN A 562 -36.40 -17.65 13.57
N SER A 563 -37.59 -18.07 14.00
CA SER A 563 -38.70 -18.53 13.15
C SER A 563 -38.98 -17.63 11.94
N VAL A 564 -38.95 -16.30 12.11
CA VAL A 564 -39.19 -15.35 11.01
C VAL A 564 -38.10 -15.42 9.93
N ILE A 565 -36.84 -15.63 10.31
CA ILE A 565 -35.77 -15.84 9.32
C ILE A 565 -35.92 -17.21 8.64
N ILE A 566 -36.37 -18.23 9.37
CA ILE A 566 -36.65 -19.56 8.80
C ILE A 566 -37.78 -19.45 7.76
N GLU A 567 -38.90 -18.81 8.08
CA GLU A 567 -39.99 -18.52 7.12
C GLU A 567 -39.50 -17.78 5.87
N MET A 568 -38.65 -16.76 6.03
CA MET A 568 -38.07 -16.00 4.92
C MET A 568 -37.17 -16.87 4.02
N LEU A 569 -36.36 -17.76 4.61
CA LEU A 569 -35.50 -18.69 3.88
C LEU A 569 -36.30 -19.78 3.16
N LEU A 570 -37.33 -20.33 3.80
CA LEU A 570 -38.27 -21.28 3.20
C LEU A 570 -39.00 -20.66 2.00
N ALA A 571 -39.49 -19.43 2.13
CA ALA A 571 -40.09 -18.67 1.02
C ALA A 571 -39.08 -18.37 -0.11
N GLY A 572 -37.78 -18.32 0.20
CA GLY A 572 -36.68 -18.22 -0.76
C GLY A 572 -36.26 -19.54 -1.43
N GLY A 573 -36.87 -20.68 -1.06
CA GLY A 573 -36.52 -22.01 -1.62
C GLY A 573 -35.39 -22.74 -0.88
N ALA A 574 -35.29 -22.56 0.44
CA ALA A 574 -34.32 -23.30 1.24
C ALA A 574 -34.62 -24.82 1.30
N ASP A 575 -33.59 -25.62 1.05
CA ASP A 575 -33.57 -27.07 1.18
C ASP A 575 -33.43 -27.45 2.66
N VAL A 576 -34.55 -27.89 3.24
CA VAL A 576 -34.69 -28.30 4.64
C VAL A 576 -34.03 -29.63 4.99
N ASP A 577 -33.80 -30.46 3.96
CA ASP A 577 -33.26 -31.82 4.07
C ASP A 577 -31.74 -31.87 3.82
N ARG A 578 -31.15 -30.74 3.45
CA ARG A 578 -29.70 -30.60 3.30
C ARG A 578 -28.98 -30.88 4.62
N ARG A 579 -27.97 -31.73 4.54
CA ARG A 579 -27.21 -32.26 5.68
C ARG A 579 -25.92 -31.47 5.89
N ASP A 580 -25.59 -31.15 7.14
CA ASP A 580 -24.27 -30.64 7.53
C ASP A 580 -23.17 -31.73 7.54
N LYS A 581 -21.94 -31.38 7.95
CA LYS A 581 -20.83 -32.35 8.02
C LYS A 581 -21.08 -33.52 8.97
N GLU A 582 -21.88 -33.32 10.02
CA GLU A 582 -22.29 -34.36 10.97
C GLU A 582 -23.51 -35.18 10.44
N GLY A 583 -24.06 -34.80 9.30
CA GLY A 583 -25.20 -35.45 8.66
C GLY A 583 -26.57 -34.97 9.17
N ARG A 584 -26.62 -33.90 9.96
CA ARG A 584 -27.83 -33.36 10.60
C ARG A 584 -28.61 -32.46 9.64
N THR A 585 -29.93 -32.55 9.69
CA THR A 585 -30.86 -31.68 8.96
C THR A 585 -31.42 -30.57 9.86
N ALA A 586 -32.12 -29.58 9.28
CA ALA A 586 -32.78 -28.54 10.07
C ALA A 586 -33.81 -29.13 11.06
N ILE A 587 -34.60 -30.12 10.63
CA ILE A 587 -35.62 -30.75 11.48
C ILE A 587 -34.99 -31.58 12.62
N TYR A 588 -33.82 -32.18 12.41
CA TYR A 588 -33.05 -32.83 13.48
C TYR A 588 -32.62 -31.81 14.55
N LEU A 589 -32.09 -30.65 14.15
CA LEU A 589 -31.63 -29.62 15.09
C LEU A 589 -32.80 -29.05 15.90
N ALA A 590 -33.92 -28.70 15.23
CA ALA A 590 -35.12 -28.23 15.91
C ALA A 590 -35.69 -29.27 16.91
N ALA A 591 -35.71 -30.55 16.53
CA ALA A 591 -36.17 -31.64 17.39
C ALA A 591 -35.26 -31.89 18.61
N ARG A 592 -33.93 -31.76 18.42
CA ARG A 592 -32.92 -31.83 19.50
C ARG A 592 -33.11 -30.68 20.49
N ASP A 593 -33.19 -29.46 19.97
CA ASP A 593 -33.21 -28.24 20.78
C ASP A 593 -34.58 -28.03 21.44
N GLY A 594 -35.64 -28.62 20.87
CA GLY A 594 -37.00 -28.58 21.41
C GLY A 594 -37.85 -27.44 20.88
N ASP A 595 -37.44 -26.82 19.77
CA ASP A 595 -38.20 -25.75 19.11
C ASP A 595 -39.37 -26.34 18.32
N GLU A 596 -40.49 -26.53 19.02
CA GLU A 596 -41.71 -27.09 18.45
C GLU A 596 -42.30 -26.21 17.33
N ALA A 597 -42.12 -24.89 17.38
CA ALA A 597 -42.60 -23.99 16.35
C ALA A 597 -41.79 -24.14 15.05
N THR A 598 -40.46 -24.25 15.15
CA THR A 598 -39.61 -24.55 13.99
C THR A 598 -39.84 -25.96 13.46
N VAL A 599 -40.10 -26.95 14.33
CA VAL A 599 -40.52 -28.29 13.88
C VAL A 599 -41.80 -28.22 13.05
N ASP A 600 -42.82 -27.48 13.50
CA ASP A 600 -44.08 -27.32 12.75
C ASP A 600 -43.87 -26.60 11.40
N LEU A 601 -43.01 -25.56 11.36
CA LEU A 601 -42.66 -24.87 10.11
C LEU A 601 -41.94 -25.78 9.11
N LEU A 602 -40.98 -26.58 9.58
CA LEU A 602 -40.20 -27.50 8.72
C LEU A 602 -41.06 -28.68 8.23
N ILE A 603 -41.98 -29.19 9.07
CA ILE A 603 -43.00 -30.17 8.65
C ILE A 603 -43.91 -29.56 7.58
N GLY A 604 -44.36 -28.31 7.76
CA GLY A 604 -45.14 -27.57 6.76
C GLY A 604 -44.40 -27.37 5.44
N ALA A 605 -43.06 -27.33 5.47
CA ALA A 605 -42.18 -27.30 4.31
C ALA A 605 -41.78 -28.70 3.78
N HIS A 606 -42.45 -29.76 4.22
CA HIS A 606 -42.22 -31.16 3.82
C HIS A 606 -40.83 -31.74 4.17
N ALA A 607 -40.19 -31.28 5.25
CA ALA A 607 -38.92 -31.84 5.71
C ALA A 607 -39.02 -33.35 6.06
N ASN A 608 -38.05 -34.12 5.61
CA ASN A 608 -37.99 -35.56 5.75
C ASN A 608 -37.48 -35.97 7.15
N ALA A 609 -38.42 -36.31 8.03
CA ALA A 609 -38.16 -36.78 9.39
C ALA A 609 -37.38 -38.11 9.49
N ASN A 610 -37.16 -38.84 8.39
CA ASN A 610 -36.42 -40.10 8.36
C ASN A 610 -34.91 -39.95 8.09
N ILE A 611 -34.42 -38.74 7.76
CA ILE A 611 -32.99 -38.53 7.50
C ILE A 611 -32.19 -38.63 8.81
N ALA A 612 -31.34 -39.66 8.89
CA ALA A 612 -30.47 -39.89 10.03
C ALA A 612 -29.14 -39.10 9.91
N THR A 613 -28.55 -38.77 11.06
CA THR A 613 -27.18 -38.26 11.18
C THR A 613 -26.15 -39.29 10.73
N ASN A 614 -24.87 -38.91 10.66
CA ASN A 614 -23.79 -39.86 10.39
C ASN A 614 -23.59 -40.89 11.52
N SER A 615 -24.15 -40.67 12.72
CA SER A 615 -24.23 -41.66 13.80
C SER A 615 -25.48 -42.56 13.73
N GLY A 616 -26.35 -42.36 12.74
CA GLY A 616 -27.57 -43.16 12.57
C GLY A 616 -28.73 -42.75 13.49
N GLU A 617 -28.66 -41.57 14.11
CA GLU A 617 -29.70 -41.01 14.99
C GLU A 617 -30.69 -40.17 14.16
N THR A 618 -32.00 -40.42 14.30
CA THR A 618 -33.07 -39.70 13.57
C THR A 618 -33.66 -38.54 14.41
N PRO A 619 -34.34 -37.57 13.77
CA PRO A 619 -35.14 -36.53 14.46
C PRO A 619 -36.06 -37.09 15.56
N LEU A 620 -36.72 -38.22 15.31
CA LEU A 620 -37.60 -38.89 16.27
C LEU A 620 -36.82 -39.48 17.45
N GLN A 621 -35.67 -40.12 17.19
CA GLN A 621 -34.84 -40.69 18.26
C GLN A 621 -34.28 -39.60 19.18
N ILE A 622 -33.77 -38.49 18.62
CA ILE A 622 -33.24 -37.38 19.44
C ILE A 622 -34.34 -36.68 20.23
N SER A 623 -35.58 -36.55 19.69
CA SER A 623 -36.70 -35.97 20.44
C SER A 623 -37.15 -36.86 21.61
N ILE A 624 -37.16 -38.19 21.43
CA ILE A 624 -37.46 -39.14 22.51
C ILE A 624 -36.39 -39.07 23.60
N LYS A 625 -35.11 -39.14 23.20
CA LYS A 625 -33.93 -39.08 24.07
C LYS A 625 -33.84 -37.79 24.88
N ASN A 626 -34.17 -36.66 24.26
CA ASN A 626 -34.24 -35.34 24.91
C ASN A 626 -35.58 -35.08 25.61
N ALA A 627 -36.47 -36.07 25.69
CA ALA A 627 -37.78 -36.01 26.36
C ALA A 627 -38.68 -34.86 25.88
N ARG A 628 -38.79 -34.69 24.56
CA ARG A 628 -39.68 -33.74 23.91
C ARG A 628 -40.96 -34.46 23.47
N ARG A 629 -41.94 -34.64 24.38
CA ARG A 629 -43.14 -35.48 24.14
C ARG A 629 -43.96 -35.03 22.93
N SER A 630 -44.29 -33.74 22.83
CA SER A 630 -45.10 -33.21 21.71
C SER A 630 -44.41 -33.44 20.36
N ILE A 631 -43.14 -33.02 20.25
CA ILE A 631 -42.31 -33.21 19.05
C ILE A 631 -42.18 -34.69 18.69
N SER A 632 -41.95 -35.58 19.67
CA SER A 632 -41.84 -37.02 19.42
C SER A 632 -43.12 -37.61 18.83
N GLN A 633 -44.30 -37.21 19.33
CA GLN A 633 -45.57 -37.65 18.75
C GLN A 633 -45.78 -37.06 17.35
N LYS A 634 -45.46 -35.78 17.12
CA LYS A 634 -45.56 -35.12 15.81
C LYS A 634 -44.71 -35.82 14.76
N LEU A 635 -43.43 -36.07 15.06
CA LEU A 635 -42.51 -36.76 14.17
C LEU A 635 -42.95 -38.21 13.92
N HIS A 636 -43.36 -38.94 14.97
CA HIS A 636 -43.85 -40.32 14.85
C HIS A 636 -45.08 -40.43 13.94
N ASN A 637 -46.04 -39.50 14.07
CA ASN A 637 -47.23 -39.46 13.20
C ASN A 637 -46.92 -39.19 11.71
N ILE A 638 -45.72 -38.71 11.39
CA ILE A 638 -45.26 -38.43 10.01
C ILE A 638 -44.39 -39.58 9.48
N VAL A 639 -43.60 -40.20 10.36
CA VAL A 639 -42.68 -41.30 10.05
C VAL A 639 -43.42 -42.63 9.85
N VAL A 640 -44.48 -42.89 10.63
CA VAL A 640 -45.22 -44.15 10.56
C VAL A 640 -46.07 -44.22 9.29
N GLU A 641 -45.66 -45.07 8.35
CA GLU A 641 -46.52 -45.52 7.25
C GLU A 641 -47.69 -46.35 7.81
N GLN A 642 -48.87 -46.28 7.17
CA GLN A 642 -50.00 -47.15 7.54
C GLN A 642 -49.59 -48.62 7.42
N THR A 643 -49.79 -49.40 8.49
CA THR A 643 -49.23 -50.74 8.69
C THR A 643 -49.34 -51.63 7.44
N PRO A 644 -48.22 -51.95 6.76
CA PRO A 644 -48.26 -52.81 5.58
C PRO A 644 -48.70 -54.23 5.92
N LYS A 645 -49.55 -54.81 5.07
CA LYS A 645 -49.59 -56.27 4.93
C LYS A 645 -48.32 -56.67 4.17
N ILE A 646 -47.56 -57.59 4.73
CA ILE A 646 -46.28 -58.06 4.16
C ILE A 646 -46.51 -59.44 3.54
N ASP A 647 -45.91 -59.72 2.38
CA ASP A 647 -45.90 -61.07 1.79
C ASP A 647 -44.72 -61.91 2.30
N LEU A 648 -44.89 -63.24 2.36
CA LEU A 648 -43.90 -64.14 2.99
C LEU A 648 -42.50 -64.07 2.34
N GLU A 649 -42.44 -63.76 1.06
CA GLU A 649 -41.19 -63.66 0.27
C GLU A 649 -40.33 -62.45 0.68
N GLU A 650 -40.91 -61.44 1.34
CA GLU A 650 -40.21 -60.23 1.78
C GLU A 650 -39.42 -60.44 3.10
N ILE A 651 -39.61 -61.57 3.78
CA ILE A 651 -39.14 -61.80 5.15
C ILE A 651 -38.21 -63.03 5.21
N VAL A 652 -36.98 -62.85 5.67
CA VAL A 652 -36.01 -63.94 5.86
C VAL A 652 -35.72 -64.16 7.34
N CYS A 653 -36.07 -65.33 7.89
CA CYS A 653 -35.83 -65.70 9.29
C CYS A 653 -34.47 -66.39 9.52
N SER A 654 -33.88 -66.20 10.71
CA SER A 654 -32.80 -67.05 11.24
C SER A 654 -33.31 -68.45 11.60
N ALA A 655 -32.42 -69.45 11.52
CA ALA A 655 -32.74 -70.81 11.95
C ALA A 655 -32.93 -70.91 13.48
N ASP A 656 -32.09 -70.22 14.24
CA ASP A 656 -32.15 -70.19 15.70
C ASP A 656 -33.06 -69.06 16.21
N PRO A 657 -33.90 -69.31 17.24
CA PRO A 657 -34.70 -68.29 17.88
C PRO A 657 -33.88 -67.47 18.88
N ILE A 658 -34.13 -66.16 18.92
CA ILE A 658 -33.50 -65.20 19.84
C ILE A 658 -34.29 -65.02 21.15
N GLY A 659 -35.56 -65.45 21.18
CA GLY A 659 -36.42 -65.34 22.36
C GLY A 659 -37.56 -66.36 22.34
N ARG A 660 -38.04 -66.75 23.53
CA ARG A 660 -39.19 -67.65 23.72
C ARG A 660 -40.02 -67.17 24.92
N GLY A 661 -41.30 -66.89 24.69
CA GLY A 661 -42.29 -66.57 25.72
C GLY A 661 -43.17 -67.78 26.05
N GLY A 662 -44.31 -67.54 26.71
CA GLY A 662 -45.25 -68.61 27.10
C GLY A 662 -46.02 -69.25 25.92
N GLN A 663 -46.31 -68.49 24.87
CA GLN A 663 -47.12 -68.92 23.71
C GLN A 663 -46.49 -68.56 22.34
N GLY A 664 -45.35 -67.88 22.35
CA GLY A 664 -44.68 -67.42 21.11
C GLY A 664 -43.16 -67.50 21.15
N ILE A 665 -42.58 -67.55 19.96
CA ILE A 665 -41.16 -67.66 19.66
C ILE A 665 -40.74 -66.47 18.78
N VAL A 666 -39.57 -65.90 19.07
CA VAL A 666 -39.01 -64.75 18.36
C VAL A 666 -37.76 -65.18 17.63
N PHE A 667 -37.71 -64.90 16.33
CA PHE A 667 -36.53 -65.09 15.48
C PHE A 667 -35.92 -63.72 15.13
N LYS A 668 -34.61 -63.68 14.86
CA LYS A 668 -34.04 -62.56 14.13
C LYS A 668 -34.35 -62.76 12.65
N GLY A 669 -34.57 -61.70 11.90
CA GLY A 669 -34.70 -61.80 10.46
C GLY A 669 -34.31 -60.54 9.72
N ARG A 670 -34.62 -60.51 8.43
CA ARG A 670 -34.44 -59.37 7.54
C ARG A 670 -35.72 -59.07 6.78
N TYR A 671 -36.06 -57.79 6.68
CA TYR A 671 -37.17 -57.24 5.89
C TYR A 671 -36.74 -55.87 5.35
N LYS A 672 -36.97 -55.60 4.06
CA LYS A 672 -36.51 -54.38 3.34
C LYS A 672 -35.05 -53.99 3.66
N ASP A 673 -34.15 -54.98 3.61
CA ASP A 673 -32.72 -54.88 3.95
C ASP A 673 -32.38 -54.43 5.39
N THR A 674 -33.36 -54.33 6.29
CA THR A 674 -33.17 -54.04 7.71
C THR A 674 -33.26 -55.29 8.58
N ASP A 675 -32.48 -55.34 9.66
CA ASP A 675 -32.63 -56.39 10.67
C ASP A 675 -33.93 -56.19 11.47
N VAL A 676 -34.73 -57.24 11.61
CA VAL A 676 -36.05 -57.23 12.26
C VAL A 676 -36.21 -58.36 13.29
N ALA A 677 -37.14 -58.21 14.22
CA ALA A 677 -37.56 -59.26 15.14
C ALA A 677 -38.91 -59.85 14.68
N ILE A 678 -38.98 -61.16 14.49
CA ILE A 678 -40.16 -61.84 13.94
C ILE A 678 -40.77 -62.73 15.01
N LYS A 679 -41.95 -62.36 15.54
CA LYS A 679 -42.70 -63.13 16.54
C LYS A 679 -43.74 -64.00 15.84
N THR A 680 -43.77 -65.29 16.19
CA THR A 680 -44.76 -66.28 15.70
C THR A 680 -45.12 -67.22 16.86
N VAL A 681 -46.15 -68.05 16.69
CA VAL A 681 -46.68 -68.95 17.74
C VAL A 681 -46.02 -70.34 17.72
N PHE A 682 -46.08 -71.06 18.85
CA PHE A 682 -45.63 -72.47 18.93
C PHE A 682 -46.66 -73.46 18.36
N ASP A 683 -47.94 -73.14 18.54
CA ASP A 683 -49.09 -73.98 18.21
C ASP A 683 -50.29 -73.09 17.82
N LYS A 684 -51.42 -73.73 17.55
CA LYS A 684 -52.65 -73.03 17.15
C LYS A 684 -53.38 -72.34 18.31
N GLU A 685 -53.06 -72.66 19.56
CA GLU A 685 -53.70 -72.07 20.74
C GLU A 685 -53.17 -70.65 21.00
N GLY A 686 -51.91 -70.38 20.64
CA GLY A 686 -51.31 -69.04 20.72
C GLY A 686 -51.80 -68.03 19.66
N ILE A 687 -52.48 -68.46 18.59
CA ILE A 687 -52.87 -67.59 17.45
C ILE A 687 -53.69 -66.36 17.90
N PRO A 688 -54.78 -66.50 18.69
CA PRO A 688 -55.59 -65.35 19.08
C PRO A 688 -54.84 -64.35 19.95
N ALA A 689 -53.86 -64.79 20.75
CA ALA A 689 -53.04 -63.90 21.58
C ALA A 689 -52.11 -63.02 20.71
N LEU A 690 -51.49 -63.60 19.68
CA LEU A 690 -50.64 -62.87 18.75
C LEU A 690 -51.46 -61.89 17.86
N GLU A 691 -52.66 -62.26 17.45
CA GLU A 691 -53.54 -61.34 16.69
C GLU A 691 -54.00 -60.16 17.54
N ILE A 692 -54.39 -60.39 18.81
CA ILE A 692 -54.72 -59.33 19.77
C ILE A 692 -53.51 -58.42 20.02
N GLU A 693 -52.29 -58.97 20.09
CA GLU A 693 -51.06 -58.18 20.24
C GLU A 693 -50.84 -57.23 19.05
N ILE A 694 -50.98 -57.75 17.83
CA ILE A 694 -50.89 -56.96 16.58
C ILE A 694 -51.94 -55.84 16.58
N GLU A 695 -53.21 -56.16 16.87
CA GLU A 695 -54.28 -55.17 16.93
C GLU A 695 -54.03 -54.09 17.99
N ASN A 696 -53.50 -54.46 19.16
CA ASN A 696 -53.21 -53.50 20.24
C ASN A 696 -52.06 -52.55 19.88
N ILE A 697 -51.01 -53.03 19.21
CA ILE A 697 -49.92 -52.18 18.71
C ILE A 697 -50.47 -51.21 17.66
N ILE A 698 -51.30 -51.68 16.70
CA ILE A 698 -51.95 -50.82 15.70
C ILE A 698 -52.87 -49.78 16.34
N LYS A 699 -53.66 -50.15 17.36
CA LYS A 699 -54.51 -49.21 18.12
C LYS A 699 -53.70 -48.15 18.88
N CYS A 700 -52.47 -48.49 19.29
CA CYS A 700 -51.61 -47.67 20.14
C CYS A 700 -50.37 -47.13 19.41
N ASN A 701 -50.59 -46.19 18.47
CA ASN A 701 -49.55 -45.46 17.74
C ASN A 701 -48.69 -44.56 18.66
N SER A 702 -47.77 -45.17 19.41
CA SER A 702 -46.90 -44.54 20.40
C SER A 702 -45.42 -44.69 20.01
N PRO A 703 -44.62 -43.61 20.02
CA PRO A 703 -43.19 -43.69 19.76
C PRO A 703 -42.39 -44.41 20.85
N TYR A 704 -43.02 -44.69 22.01
CA TYR A 704 -42.40 -45.32 23.17
C TYR A 704 -42.65 -46.84 23.22
N ILE A 705 -43.45 -47.38 22.29
CA ILE A 705 -43.77 -48.81 22.15
C ILE A 705 -43.02 -49.38 20.95
N ILE A 706 -42.70 -50.67 21.00
CA ILE A 706 -42.06 -51.42 19.90
C ILE A 706 -42.89 -51.31 18.62
N GLU A 707 -42.23 -50.96 17.52
CA GLU A 707 -42.86 -50.63 16.26
C GLU A 707 -43.19 -51.88 15.44
N LEU A 708 -44.43 -51.93 14.97
CA LEU A 708 -44.92 -52.96 14.06
C LEU A 708 -44.63 -52.55 12.61
N LEU A 709 -43.56 -53.12 12.04
CA LEU A 709 -43.16 -52.90 10.64
C LEU A 709 -44.09 -53.62 9.66
N GLY A 710 -44.85 -54.60 10.14
CA GLY A 710 -46.04 -55.16 9.47
C GLY A 710 -46.39 -56.57 9.95
N ALA A 711 -47.40 -57.16 9.33
CA ALA A 711 -47.91 -58.48 9.70
C ALA A 711 -48.17 -59.34 8.45
N TYR A 712 -47.83 -60.63 8.56
CA TYR A 712 -48.12 -61.67 7.57
C TYR A 712 -49.13 -62.69 8.16
N GLY A 713 -50.02 -63.20 7.31
CA GLY A 713 -50.83 -64.37 7.64
C GLY A 713 -51.87 -64.16 8.75
N LEU A 714 -52.38 -62.94 8.93
CA LEU A 714 -53.52 -62.66 9.83
C LEU A 714 -54.71 -63.56 9.50
N HIS A 715 -55.32 -64.15 10.54
CA HIS A 715 -56.40 -65.13 10.49
C HIS A 715 -56.07 -66.42 9.72
N THR A 716 -54.78 -66.75 9.61
CA THR A 716 -54.29 -68.04 9.08
C THR A 716 -53.74 -68.93 10.21
N ASN A 717 -53.28 -70.14 9.88
CA ASN A 717 -52.66 -71.03 10.87
C ASN A 717 -51.22 -70.63 11.26
N GLU A 718 -50.60 -69.64 10.61
CA GLU A 718 -49.19 -69.28 10.81
C GLU A 718 -48.91 -67.75 10.82
N PRO A 719 -49.65 -66.95 11.61
CA PRO A 719 -49.43 -65.51 11.70
C PRO A 719 -48.00 -65.17 12.13
N LYS A 720 -47.42 -64.13 11.50
CA LYS A 720 -46.09 -63.60 11.87
C LYS A 720 -46.17 -62.08 12.03
N MET A 721 -45.67 -61.62 13.17
CA MET A 721 -45.56 -60.19 13.50
C MET A 721 -44.11 -59.75 13.26
N VAL A 722 -43.90 -58.73 12.42
CA VAL A 722 -42.59 -58.18 12.11
C VAL A 722 -42.41 -56.88 12.90
N LEU A 723 -41.50 -56.90 13.87
CA LEU A 723 -41.15 -55.79 14.74
C LEU A 723 -39.75 -55.24 14.41
N GLU A 724 -39.48 -54.00 14.80
CA GLU A 724 -38.11 -53.48 14.78
C GLU A 724 -37.16 -54.32 15.66
N PHE A 725 -35.87 -54.37 15.32
CA PHE A 725 -34.88 -55.16 16.06
C PHE A 725 -34.14 -54.35 17.13
N MET A 726 -34.42 -54.65 18.40
CA MET A 726 -33.76 -54.05 19.57
C MET A 726 -32.50 -54.86 19.95
N ASP A 727 -31.39 -54.55 19.29
CA ASP A 727 -30.15 -55.33 19.29
C ASP A 727 -29.41 -55.46 20.63
N SER A 728 -29.71 -54.62 21.62
CA SER A 728 -29.02 -54.58 22.92
C SER A 728 -29.77 -55.34 24.03
N GLY A 729 -30.89 -55.99 23.70
CA GLY A 729 -31.65 -56.83 24.61
C GLY A 729 -32.57 -56.04 25.54
N ASN A 730 -32.83 -56.59 26.73
CA ASN A 730 -33.78 -56.03 27.69
C ASN A 730 -33.14 -55.35 28.91
N LEU A 731 -33.93 -54.50 29.58
CA LEU A 731 -33.54 -53.77 30.78
C LEU A 731 -33.09 -54.71 31.90
N ARG A 732 -33.73 -55.86 32.09
CA ARG A 732 -33.33 -56.81 33.14
C ARG A 732 -31.90 -57.32 32.96
N HIS A 733 -31.48 -57.59 31.73
CA HIS A 733 -30.10 -57.97 31.40
C HIS A 733 -29.12 -56.80 31.56
N TYR A 734 -29.51 -55.59 31.12
CA TYR A 734 -28.73 -54.36 31.33
C TYR A 734 -28.46 -54.09 32.81
N LEU A 735 -29.49 -54.16 33.66
CA LEU A 735 -29.36 -53.94 35.11
C LEU A 735 -28.51 -55.02 35.79
N ASN A 736 -28.56 -56.28 35.33
CA ASN A 736 -27.65 -57.32 35.84
C ASN A 736 -26.19 -56.97 35.51
N LYS A 737 -25.88 -56.57 34.27
CA LYS A 737 -24.53 -56.10 33.92
C LYS A 737 -24.07 -54.92 34.78
N LYS A 738 -24.97 -53.95 35.04
CA LYS A 738 -24.70 -52.80 35.92
C LYS A 738 -24.38 -53.21 37.36
N ARG A 739 -25.17 -54.11 37.95
CA ARG A 739 -24.91 -54.67 39.28
C ARG A 739 -23.56 -55.41 39.33
N ASP A 740 -23.25 -56.17 38.29
CA ASP A 740 -22.07 -57.05 38.23
C ASP A 740 -20.80 -56.32 37.73
N GLY A 741 -20.86 -55.00 37.50
CA GLY A 741 -19.73 -54.18 37.04
C GLY A 741 -19.26 -54.46 35.61
N LEU A 742 -20.09 -55.12 34.80
CA LEU A 742 -19.77 -55.51 33.43
C LEU A 742 -20.04 -54.38 32.43
N PRO A 743 -19.24 -54.28 31.35
CA PRO A 743 -19.43 -53.26 30.32
C PRO A 743 -20.79 -53.42 29.62
N VAL A 744 -21.51 -52.30 29.50
CA VAL A 744 -22.71 -52.15 28.68
C VAL A 744 -22.36 -51.41 27.38
N PRO A 745 -23.03 -51.67 26.24
CA PRO A 745 -22.70 -51.00 24.97
C PRO A 745 -22.97 -49.49 25.01
N LEU A 746 -23.90 -49.07 25.86
CA LEU A 746 -24.36 -47.69 25.94
C LEU A 746 -24.92 -47.40 27.34
N GLU A 747 -24.75 -46.16 27.79
CA GLU A 747 -25.10 -45.69 29.13
C GLU A 747 -26.43 -44.94 29.10
N PHE A 748 -27.42 -45.47 29.82
CA PHE A 748 -28.75 -44.87 29.99
C PHE A 748 -29.00 -44.50 31.44
N THR A 749 -29.60 -43.33 31.67
CA THR A 749 -29.98 -42.87 33.01
C THR A 749 -31.29 -43.52 33.48
N THR A 750 -31.43 -43.63 34.79
CA THR A 750 -32.67 -44.03 35.48
C THR A 750 -33.87 -43.21 34.98
N LEU A 751 -33.67 -41.91 34.75
CA LEU A 751 -34.68 -40.96 34.28
C LEU A 751 -35.12 -41.24 32.84
N GLN A 752 -34.21 -41.64 31.94
CA GLN A 752 -34.55 -42.03 30.56
C GLN A 752 -35.41 -43.30 30.52
N PHE A 753 -35.10 -44.32 31.32
CA PHE A 753 -35.94 -45.52 31.43
C PHE A 753 -37.32 -45.17 32.01
N ALA A 754 -37.35 -44.45 33.14
CA ALA A 754 -38.61 -44.04 33.77
C ALA A 754 -39.49 -43.23 32.81
N TRP A 755 -38.89 -42.30 32.06
CA TRP A 755 -39.57 -41.48 31.05
C TRP A 755 -40.23 -42.32 29.96
N VAL A 756 -39.49 -43.19 29.27
CA VAL A 756 -40.02 -43.98 28.16
C VAL A 756 -41.14 -44.91 28.64
N ILE A 757 -40.94 -45.61 29.77
CA ILE A 757 -41.93 -46.55 30.29
C ILE A 757 -43.21 -45.80 30.73
N ALA A 758 -43.09 -44.68 31.45
CA ALA A 758 -44.25 -43.90 31.88
C ALA A 758 -45.05 -43.33 30.68
N ASN A 759 -44.37 -42.89 29.62
CA ASN A 759 -45.02 -42.39 28.41
C ASN A 759 -45.73 -43.52 27.64
N ALA A 760 -45.11 -44.69 27.48
CA ALA A 760 -45.74 -45.85 26.83
C ALA A 760 -47.02 -46.30 27.57
N ILE A 761 -46.98 -46.36 28.90
CA ILE A 761 -48.16 -46.66 29.73
C ILE A 761 -49.23 -45.56 29.60
N CYS A 762 -48.82 -44.29 29.57
CA CYS A 762 -49.73 -43.16 29.38
C CYS A 762 -50.47 -43.25 28.03
N ASP A 763 -49.78 -43.67 26.98
CA ASP A 763 -50.38 -43.80 25.64
C ASP A 763 -51.32 -45.01 25.55
N LEU A 764 -50.96 -46.15 26.15
CA LEU A 764 -51.85 -47.31 26.30
C LEU A 764 -53.13 -46.94 27.07
N HIS A 765 -52.99 -46.26 28.22
CA HIS A 765 -54.12 -45.83 29.05
C HIS A 765 -55.01 -44.83 28.32
N ALA A 766 -54.44 -43.93 27.50
CA ALA A 766 -55.20 -43.01 26.65
C ALA A 766 -55.99 -43.72 25.53
N LYS A 767 -55.61 -44.95 25.17
CA LYS A 767 -56.35 -45.84 24.25
C LYS A 767 -57.24 -46.86 24.97
N ASN A 768 -57.44 -46.73 26.30
CA ASN A 768 -58.20 -47.66 27.14
C ASN A 768 -57.63 -49.09 27.17
N LEU A 769 -56.32 -49.24 26.94
CA LEU A 769 -55.57 -50.49 27.00
C LEU A 769 -54.74 -50.59 28.29
N LEU A 770 -54.59 -51.82 28.79
CA LEU A 770 -53.77 -52.17 29.95
C LEU A 770 -52.59 -53.03 29.50
N HIS A 771 -51.38 -52.82 30.04
CA HIS A 771 -50.22 -53.64 29.67
C HIS A 771 -50.30 -55.05 30.27
N ARG A 772 -50.72 -55.17 31.53
CA ARG A 772 -50.96 -56.41 32.28
C ARG A 772 -49.72 -57.26 32.67
N ASP A 773 -48.65 -57.20 31.88
CA ASP A 773 -47.35 -57.89 32.15
C ASP A 773 -46.16 -56.92 32.10
N LEU A 774 -46.26 -55.81 32.84
CA LEU A 774 -45.23 -54.78 32.88
C LEU A 774 -44.07 -55.19 33.82
N LYS A 775 -42.89 -55.44 33.25
CA LYS A 775 -41.68 -55.85 33.97
C LYS A 775 -40.41 -55.43 33.22
N SER A 776 -39.27 -55.44 33.92
CA SER A 776 -37.97 -55.08 33.35
C SER A 776 -37.47 -56.03 32.23
N ASP A 777 -38.06 -57.22 32.08
CA ASP A 777 -37.78 -58.10 30.94
C ASP A 777 -38.44 -57.63 29.62
N ASN A 778 -39.49 -56.80 29.70
CA ASN A 778 -40.31 -56.34 28.56
C ASN A 778 -39.95 -54.92 28.09
N VAL A 779 -38.93 -54.30 28.70
CA VAL A 779 -38.37 -53.00 28.27
C VAL A 779 -37.11 -53.29 27.45
N LEU A 780 -37.11 -52.88 26.18
CA LEU A 780 -36.06 -53.20 25.20
C LEU A 780 -35.15 -52.01 24.90
N ILE A 781 -33.90 -52.30 24.55
CA ILE A 781 -32.81 -51.33 24.39
C ILE A 781 -32.13 -51.51 23.01
N CYS A 782 -31.80 -50.42 22.34
CA CYS A 782 -31.04 -50.41 21.09
C CYS A 782 -29.67 -49.70 21.24
N SER A 783 -28.66 -50.19 20.51
CA SER A 783 -27.31 -49.62 20.41
C SER A 783 -27.27 -48.23 19.76
N LYS A 784 -28.38 -47.81 19.11
CA LYS A 784 -28.59 -46.44 18.62
C LYS A 784 -29.16 -45.50 19.70
N ASN A 785 -28.95 -45.82 20.98
CA ASN A 785 -29.31 -44.98 22.13
C ASN A 785 -30.81 -44.65 22.27
N TYR A 786 -31.69 -45.64 22.08
CA TYR A 786 -33.11 -45.50 22.38
C TYR A 786 -33.69 -46.75 23.07
N ILE A 787 -34.82 -46.55 23.75
CA ILE A 787 -35.52 -47.53 24.59
C ILE A 787 -36.97 -47.59 24.11
N LYS A 788 -37.59 -48.77 24.11
CA LYS A 788 -39.04 -48.96 23.84
C LYS A 788 -39.64 -50.06 24.74
N LEU A 789 -40.93 -49.97 25.02
CA LEU A 789 -41.71 -50.98 25.74
C LEU A 789 -42.30 -52.02 24.75
N ALA A 790 -42.30 -53.30 25.12
CA ALA A 790 -42.70 -54.39 24.24
C ALA A 790 -43.58 -55.44 24.95
N ASP A 791 -44.06 -56.44 24.19
CA ASP A 791 -44.85 -57.59 24.63
C ASP A 791 -46.27 -57.22 25.16
N LEU A 792 -47.13 -56.78 24.24
CA LEU A 792 -48.55 -56.46 24.52
C LEU A 792 -49.48 -57.70 24.42
N GLY A 793 -48.94 -58.92 24.45
CA GLY A 793 -49.69 -60.16 24.22
C GLY A 793 -50.77 -60.51 25.25
N ILE A 794 -50.76 -59.85 26.42
CA ILE A 794 -51.79 -59.99 27.46
C ILE A 794 -52.66 -58.73 27.55
N SER A 795 -52.33 -57.68 26.80
CA SER A 795 -53.04 -56.40 26.82
C SER A 795 -54.46 -56.54 26.28
N ARG A 796 -55.44 -55.93 26.97
CA ARG A 796 -56.86 -55.95 26.60
C ARG A 796 -57.56 -54.68 27.06
N GLU A 797 -58.68 -54.39 26.41
CA GLU A 797 -59.61 -53.32 26.80
C GLU A 797 -60.20 -53.58 28.21
N TYR A 798 -60.53 -52.49 28.89
CA TYR A 798 -60.93 -52.46 30.30
C TYR A 798 -62.13 -53.36 30.68
N ASP A 799 -63.07 -53.64 29.77
CA ASP A 799 -64.36 -54.30 30.09
C ASP A 799 -64.34 -55.86 30.04
N THR A 800 -63.21 -56.48 29.69
CA THR A 800 -63.15 -57.95 29.57
C THR A 800 -62.97 -58.65 30.93
N ARG A 801 -64.08 -59.03 31.58
CA ARG A 801 -64.14 -59.73 32.89
C ARG A 801 -63.67 -61.20 32.89
N THR A 802 -62.71 -61.58 32.06
CA THR A 802 -62.16 -62.95 32.00
C THR A 802 -60.83 -63.02 32.73
N MET A 803 -60.80 -63.73 33.86
CA MET A 803 -59.55 -64.22 34.44
C MET A 803 -58.97 -65.31 33.54
N THR A 804 -57.70 -65.19 33.19
CA THR A 804 -56.91 -66.28 32.60
C THR A 804 -55.71 -66.54 33.50
N GLU A 805 -55.48 -67.81 33.85
CA GLU A 805 -54.35 -68.26 34.65
C GLU A 805 -53.04 -68.11 33.86
N ALA A 806 -52.49 -66.89 33.82
CA ALA A 806 -51.20 -66.62 33.22
C ALA A 806 -50.09 -66.93 34.23
N VAL A 807 -49.35 -68.03 34.00
CA VAL A 807 -48.14 -68.36 34.74
C VAL A 807 -47.05 -67.35 34.36
N GLY A 808 -46.96 -66.27 35.14
CA GLY A 808 -46.05 -65.14 34.92
C GLY A 808 -45.51 -64.60 36.25
N THR A 809 -44.34 -63.96 36.21
CA THR A 809 -43.53 -63.71 37.40
C THR A 809 -44.20 -62.75 38.39
N TRP A 810 -44.73 -63.30 39.49
CA TRP A 810 -45.55 -62.61 40.49
C TRP A 810 -44.95 -61.37 41.19
N HIS A 811 -43.66 -61.05 40.97
CA HIS A 811 -42.93 -60.03 41.70
C HIS A 811 -43.35 -58.58 41.34
N TRP A 812 -43.99 -58.38 40.18
CA TRP A 812 -44.48 -57.07 39.71
C TRP A 812 -46.00 -56.89 39.87
N ILE A 813 -46.71 -57.93 40.33
CA ILE A 813 -48.18 -57.93 40.41
C ILE A 813 -48.64 -57.05 41.58
N ALA A 814 -49.65 -56.21 41.33
CA ALA A 814 -50.23 -55.32 42.32
C ALA A 814 -51.04 -56.09 43.38
N PRO A 815 -51.06 -55.64 44.66
CA PRO A 815 -51.70 -56.36 45.77
C PRO A 815 -53.15 -56.81 45.51
N GLU A 816 -53.96 -55.95 44.91
CA GLU A 816 -55.39 -56.16 44.63
C GLU A 816 -55.67 -57.24 43.57
N VAL A 817 -54.68 -57.58 42.74
CA VAL A 817 -54.82 -58.60 41.68
C VAL A 817 -54.77 -60.02 42.28
N PHE A 818 -54.13 -60.21 43.45
CA PHE A 818 -53.98 -61.52 44.09
C PHE A 818 -55.27 -62.10 44.71
N ASP A 819 -56.28 -61.27 44.96
CA ASP A 819 -57.58 -61.67 45.54
C ASP A 819 -58.66 -61.94 44.47
N GLY A 820 -58.26 -62.08 43.20
CA GLY A 820 -59.20 -62.15 42.06
C GLY A 820 -59.85 -60.80 41.76
N GLY A 821 -59.24 -59.70 42.23
CA GLY A 821 -59.74 -58.34 42.07
C GLY A 821 -59.67 -57.82 40.63
N HIS A 822 -60.34 -56.69 40.40
CA HIS A 822 -60.38 -56.03 39.09
C HIS A 822 -59.00 -55.47 38.71
N TYR A 823 -58.46 -55.93 37.58
CA TYR A 823 -57.25 -55.37 36.98
C TYR A 823 -57.59 -54.03 36.30
N ASP A 824 -57.08 -52.92 36.82
CA ASP A 824 -57.27 -51.57 36.27
C ASP A 824 -55.95 -50.82 36.03
N PHE A 825 -56.02 -49.58 35.55
CA PHE A 825 -54.86 -48.75 35.17
C PHE A 825 -53.86 -48.53 36.32
N SER A 826 -54.31 -48.63 37.57
CA SER A 826 -53.45 -48.45 38.74
C SER A 826 -52.58 -49.68 39.02
N ALA A 827 -52.90 -50.86 38.46
CA ALA A 827 -52.06 -52.05 38.55
C ALA A 827 -50.80 -51.93 37.67
N ASP A 828 -50.93 -51.42 36.43
CA ASP A 828 -49.77 -51.08 35.58
C ASP A 828 -48.88 -50.02 36.28
N VAL A 829 -49.48 -49.04 36.97
CA VAL A 829 -48.74 -48.03 37.76
C VAL A 829 -47.97 -48.65 38.93
N TYR A 830 -48.55 -49.64 39.62
CA TYR A 830 -47.82 -50.38 40.66
C TYR A 830 -46.63 -51.13 40.07
N SER A 831 -46.84 -51.86 38.97
CA SER A 831 -45.78 -52.58 38.26
C SER A 831 -44.66 -51.65 37.77
N PHE A 832 -44.99 -50.44 37.32
CA PHE A 832 -44.02 -49.37 37.04
C PHE A 832 -43.23 -48.97 38.29
N GLY A 833 -43.91 -48.75 39.42
CA GLY A 833 -43.26 -48.50 40.71
C GLY A 833 -42.30 -49.61 41.14
N VAL A 834 -42.61 -50.88 40.84
CA VAL A 834 -41.69 -51.99 41.06
C VAL A 834 -40.44 -51.86 40.19
N ILE A 835 -40.59 -51.55 38.89
CA ILE A 835 -39.45 -51.31 37.98
C ILE A 835 -38.58 -50.13 38.46
N LEU A 836 -39.19 -49.06 39.01
CA LEU A 836 -38.42 -47.96 39.58
C LEU A 836 -37.49 -48.41 40.72
N THR A 837 -37.88 -49.40 41.54
CA THR A 837 -36.98 -49.97 42.55
C THR A 837 -35.85 -50.81 41.94
N GLU A 838 -36.09 -51.51 40.84
CA GLU A 838 -35.05 -52.23 40.10
C GLU A 838 -34.04 -51.28 39.45
N LEU A 839 -34.51 -50.17 38.88
CA LEU A 839 -33.66 -49.13 38.29
C LEU A 839 -32.77 -48.45 39.33
N ASN A 840 -33.27 -48.23 40.55
CA ASN A 840 -32.49 -47.62 41.64
C ASN A 840 -31.51 -48.58 42.32
N THR A 841 -31.83 -49.88 42.40
CA THR A 841 -31.01 -50.87 43.13
C THR A 841 -30.15 -51.77 42.23
N TYR A 842 -30.44 -51.81 40.93
CA TYR A 842 -30.00 -52.80 39.94
C TYR A 842 -30.36 -54.26 40.27
N GLN A 843 -31.08 -54.51 41.37
CA GLN A 843 -31.47 -55.83 41.82
C GLN A 843 -32.85 -56.24 41.29
N ARG A 844 -33.26 -57.48 41.56
CA ARG A 844 -34.66 -57.92 41.37
C ARG A 844 -35.54 -57.38 42.50
N PRO A 845 -36.88 -57.30 42.31
CA PRO A 845 -37.78 -56.92 43.38
C PRO A 845 -37.64 -57.86 44.59
N TYR A 846 -37.71 -57.32 45.80
CA TYR A 846 -37.58 -58.04 47.08
C TYR A 846 -36.24 -58.78 47.31
N TRP A 847 -35.16 -58.43 46.61
CA TRP A 847 -33.83 -59.08 46.74
C TRP A 847 -33.27 -59.16 48.18
N ASN A 848 -33.68 -58.24 49.05
CA ASN A 848 -33.27 -58.14 50.45
C ASN A 848 -34.18 -58.94 51.41
N VAL A 849 -35.27 -59.54 50.91
CA VAL A 849 -36.29 -60.23 51.71
C VAL A 849 -36.04 -61.73 51.72
N HIS A 850 -35.93 -62.30 52.91
CA HIS A 850 -35.62 -63.72 53.13
C HIS A 850 -36.89 -64.49 53.55
N LEU A 851 -37.91 -64.49 52.69
CA LEU A 851 -39.20 -65.16 52.93
C LEU A 851 -39.50 -66.20 51.84
N GLY A 852 -40.24 -67.25 52.22
CA GLY A 852 -40.79 -68.19 51.25
C GLY A 852 -41.86 -67.53 50.37
N GLN A 853 -41.94 -67.94 49.09
CA GLN A 853 -42.80 -67.33 48.06
C GLN A 853 -44.23 -67.04 48.54
N MET A 854 -44.91 -68.01 49.14
CA MET A 854 -46.30 -67.85 49.61
C MET A 854 -46.42 -66.80 50.72
N THR A 855 -45.49 -66.78 51.67
CA THR A 855 -45.45 -65.79 52.77
C THR A 855 -45.15 -64.39 52.25
N LEU A 856 -44.30 -64.29 51.23
CA LEU A 856 -43.94 -63.01 50.61
C LEU A 856 -45.15 -62.44 49.83
N ILE A 857 -45.81 -63.26 49.00
CA ILE A 857 -47.05 -62.89 48.30
C ILE A 857 -48.14 -62.46 49.30
N ASP A 858 -48.31 -63.19 50.40
CA ASP A 858 -49.29 -62.88 51.44
C ASP A 858 -49.01 -61.53 52.13
N GLN A 859 -47.74 -61.21 52.42
CA GLN A 859 -47.39 -59.89 52.98
C GLN A 859 -47.53 -58.74 51.99
N VAL A 860 -47.31 -58.97 50.69
CA VAL A 860 -47.55 -57.97 49.64
C VAL A 860 -49.04 -57.71 49.46
N ARG A 861 -49.86 -58.77 49.40
CA ARG A 861 -51.33 -58.72 49.35
C ARG A 861 -51.92 -57.89 50.50
N HIS A 862 -51.48 -58.15 51.73
CA HIS A 862 -51.91 -57.39 52.91
C HIS A 862 -51.23 -56.01 53.06
N GLY A 863 -50.42 -55.58 52.10
CA GLY A 863 -49.79 -54.24 52.08
C GLY A 863 -48.64 -54.05 53.08
N VAL A 864 -48.26 -55.11 53.79
CA VAL A 864 -47.20 -55.15 54.81
C VAL A 864 -45.81 -55.04 54.18
N LEU A 865 -45.62 -55.66 53.01
CA LEU A 865 -44.35 -55.71 52.31
C LEU A 865 -44.43 -55.03 50.93
N ARG A 866 -43.38 -54.29 50.57
CA ARG A 866 -43.20 -53.66 49.25
C ARG A 866 -41.71 -53.69 48.87
N PRO A 867 -41.35 -53.62 47.57
CA PRO A 867 -39.95 -53.56 47.16
C PRO A 867 -39.25 -52.32 47.76
N SER A 868 -38.00 -52.49 48.20
CA SER A 868 -37.22 -51.45 48.85
C SER A 868 -36.36 -50.66 47.85
N LEU A 869 -36.28 -49.34 48.05
CA LEU A 869 -35.27 -48.49 47.41
C LEU A 869 -33.92 -48.60 48.15
N GLY A 870 -32.84 -48.27 47.44
CA GLY A 870 -31.50 -48.13 48.02
C GLY A 870 -31.38 -46.90 48.94
N PRO A 871 -30.33 -46.86 49.78
CA PRO A 871 -30.14 -45.75 50.72
C PRO A 871 -29.96 -44.41 50.00
N ASN A 872 -29.20 -44.39 48.91
CA ASN A 872 -28.79 -43.19 48.17
C ASN A 872 -29.82 -42.76 47.09
N CYS A 873 -31.10 -43.09 47.27
CA CYS A 873 -32.17 -42.66 46.38
C CYS A 873 -32.56 -41.20 46.65
N GLU A 874 -32.56 -40.36 45.61
CA GLU A 874 -33.03 -38.98 45.61
C GLU A 874 -34.50 -38.87 46.06
N ASP A 875 -34.86 -37.76 46.69
CA ASP A 875 -36.17 -37.60 47.36
C ASP A 875 -37.34 -37.60 46.36
N TRP A 876 -37.25 -36.87 45.24
CA TRP A 876 -38.30 -36.85 44.22
C TRP A 876 -38.58 -38.26 43.66
N TYR A 877 -37.52 -39.05 43.45
CA TYR A 877 -37.61 -40.41 42.91
C TYR A 877 -38.22 -41.35 43.96
N ARG A 878 -37.85 -41.16 45.23
CA ARG A 878 -38.39 -41.88 46.37
C ARG A 878 -39.88 -41.62 46.54
N GLU A 879 -40.30 -40.36 46.50
CA GLU A 879 -41.70 -39.94 46.58
C GLU A 879 -42.54 -40.53 45.43
N LEU A 880 -42.08 -40.37 44.18
CA LEU A 880 -42.76 -40.93 43.01
C LEU A 880 -42.90 -42.46 43.10
N THR A 881 -41.81 -43.16 43.45
CA THR A 881 -41.81 -44.62 43.56
C THR A 881 -42.75 -45.11 44.66
N LEU A 882 -42.73 -44.47 45.83
CA LEU A 882 -43.61 -44.85 46.96
C LEU A 882 -45.08 -44.56 46.67
N ALA A 883 -45.38 -43.48 45.93
CA ALA A 883 -46.74 -43.17 45.47
C ALA A 883 -47.25 -44.22 44.46
N CYS A 884 -46.42 -44.63 43.50
CA CYS A 884 -46.75 -45.72 42.57
C CYS A 884 -46.97 -47.05 43.30
N LEU A 885 -46.16 -47.35 44.31
CA LEU A 885 -46.26 -48.54 45.15
C LEU A 885 -47.34 -48.46 46.25
N SER A 886 -48.30 -47.52 46.20
CA SER A 886 -49.37 -47.45 47.21
C SER A 886 -50.18 -48.75 47.29
N HIS A 887 -50.54 -49.18 48.51
CA HIS A 887 -51.40 -50.36 48.70
C HIS A 887 -52.84 -50.05 48.27
N ASP A 888 -53.40 -48.91 48.68
CA ASP A 888 -54.68 -48.41 48.12
C ASP A 888 -54.46 -47.99 46.66
N PRO A 889 -55.10 -48.66 45.68
CA PRO A 889 -54.93 -48.36 44.27
C PRO A 889 -55.40 -46.95 43.90
N LYS A 890 -56.33 -46.35 44.66
CA LYS A 890 -56.85 -45.00 44.42
C LYS A 890 -55.88 -43.89 44.79
N GLN A 891 -54.85 -44.18 45.60
CA GLN A 891 -53.80 -43.22 45.96
C GLN A 891 -52.63 -43.23 44.96
N ARG A 892 -52.60 -44.20 44.03
CA ARG A 892 -51.56 -44.25 43.00
C ARG A 892 -51.78 -43.13 41.98
N PRO A 893 -50.73 -42.44 41.53
CA PRO A 893 -50.86 -41.40 40.51
C PRO A 893 -51.32 -42.01 39.18
N LYS A 894 -52.10 -41.27 38.39
CA LYS A 894 -52.40 -41.65 37.00
C LYS A 894 -51.12 -41.56 36.16
N SER A 895 -50.98 -42.38 35.13
CA SER A 895 -49.85 -42.38 34.19
C SER A 895 -49.52 -40.98 33.63
N ILE A 896 -50.52 -40.17 33.28
CA ILE A 896 -50.32 -38.76 32.85
C ILE A 896 -49.74 -37.84 33.95
N GLN A 897 -49.99 -38.12 35.23
CA GLN A 897 -49.38 -37.37 36.35
C GLN A 897 -47.91 -37.79 36.54
N ILE A 898 -47.61 -39.08 36.37
CA ILE A 898 -46.24 -39.60 36.38
C ILE A 898 -45.40 -38.95 35.27
N VAL A 899 -45.93 -38.88 34.04
CA VAL A 899 -45.26 -38.22 32.91
C VAL A 899 -44.94 -36.76 33.24
N LYS A 900 -45.88 -36.00 33.83
CA LYS A 900 -45.64 -34.61 34.25
C LYS A 900 -44.53 -34.47 35.29
N ILE A 901 -44.54 -35.30 36.34
CA ILE A 901 -43.49 -35.29 37.37
C ILE A 901 -42.12 -35.54 36.73
N LEU A 902 -42.02 -36.50 35.81
CA LEU A 902 -40.77 -36.79 35.10
C LEU A 902 -40.36 -35.65 34.14
N GLU A 903 -41.32 -34.99 33.48
CA GLU A 903 -41.08 -33.84 32.58
C GLU A 903 -40.54 -32.63 33.35
N GLU A 904 -41.08 -32.35 34.54
CA GLU A 904 -40.60 -31.33 35.47
C GLU A 904 -39.16 -31.62 35.91
N GLN A 905 -38.85 -32.85 36.29
CA GLN A 905 -37.49 -33.24 36.70
C GLN A 905 -36.49 -33.16 35.54
N ILE A 906 -36.83 -33.66 34.35
CA ILE A 906 -35.93 -33.56 33.19
C ILE A 906 -35.67 -32.08 32.85
N THR A 907 -36.68 -31.22 32.96
CA THR A 907 -36.53 -29.78 32.74
C THR A 907 -35.62 -29.14 33.81
N HIS A 908 -35.77 -29.52 35.08
CA HIS A 908 -34.86 -29.09 36.14
C HIS A 908 -33.41 -29.50 35.89
N TYR A 909 -33.15 -30.75 35.48
CA TYR A 909 -31.80 -31.21 35.11
C TYR A 909 -31.23 -30.48 33.88
N ARG A 910 -32.03 -30.22 32.83
CA ARG A 910 -31.57 -29.43 31.67
C ARG A 910 -31.15 -28.03 32.09
N ASN A 911 -32.01 -27.30 32.81
CA ASN A 911 -31.70 -25.94 33.28
C ASN A 911 -30.46 -25.92 34.19
N SER A 912 -30.27 -26.94 35.02
CA SER A 912 -29.07 -27.07 35.88
C SER A 912 -27.79 -27.30 35.08
N LEU A 913 -27.86 -28.03 33.95
CA LEU A 913 -26.74 -28.25 33.05
C LEU A 913 -26.42 -27.01 32.21
N GLU A 914 -27.43 -26.27 31.77
CA GLU A 914 -27.27 -24.99 31.07
C GLU A 914 -26.61 -23.95 32.00
N LEU A 915 -27.08 -23.80 33.24
CA LEU A 915 -26.45 -22.94 34.25
C LEU A 915 -24.98 -23.34 34.55
N ALA A 916 -24.68 -24.65 34.59
CA ALA A 916 -23.32 -25.13 34.78
C ALA A 916 -22.42 -24.96 33.54
N GLN A 917 -23.00 -24.86 32.34
CA GLN A 917 -22.28 -24.49 31.12
C GLN A 917 -22.07 -22.97 31.04
N ASP A 918 -23.03 -22.17 31.49
CA ASP A 918 -22.91 -20.71 31.60
C ASP A 918 -21.87 -20.29 32.66
N GLU A 919 -21.75 -20.98 33.79
CA GLU A 919 -20.68 -20.72 34.77
C GLU A 919 -19.27 -21.06 34.22
N VAL A 920 -19.16 -21.98 33.26
CA VAL A 920 -17.89 -22.31 32.58
C VAL A 920 -17.63 -21.38 31.39
N SER A 921 -18.67 -20.94 30.67
CA SER A 921 -18.55 -19.96 29.58
C SER A 921 -18.36 -18.51 30.09
N PHE A 922 -18.58 -18.24 31.37
CA PHE A 922 -18.16 -16.97 32.00
C PHE A 922 -16.64 -16.90 32.25
N PHE A 923 -15.89 -17.98 32.00
CA PHE A 923 -14.43 -18.07 32.16
C PHE A 923 -13.65 -18.45 30.89
N ILE A 924 -14.30 -18.43 29.71
CA ILE A 924 -13.68 -18.63 28.38
C ILE A 924 -14.18 -17.55 27.41
#